data_AF-A0AAE4BNS6-F1
#
_entry.id   AF-A0AAE4BNS6-F1
#
_cell.length_a   1.000
_cell.length_b   1.000
_cell.length_c   1.000
_cell.angle_alpha   90.00
_cell.angle_beta   90.00
_cell.angle_gamma   90.00
#
_symmetry.space_group_name_H-M   'P 1'
#
loop_
_entity.id
_entity.type
_entity.pdbx_description
1 polymer ?
#
loop_
_entity_poly.entity_id
_entity_poly.type
_entity_poly.pdbx_seq_one_letter_code
_entity_poly.pdbx_strand_id
1 'polypeptide(L)'
;MRLTLQPTPEQVSALSDTRTHVSRLMNTLLVQARRNPDTPTDDLLTTHPDAPALPHATRRAAAQAAHDARHNTRGGLKGESYWLDARSLRINPVTGHVTLWTLSGRHTIPTRLGNYQRHLLTTGRVQGGRVTQARNGDWYVNVQLDSPATTPATPKRDPLATRIDQLEREGKYDDIVRLLRRRTLDSKRTGQFALSLLETGETDAAEICLLRAAGDPVSDARIHLGLSLLAAMRSGPEARLTHARRGLDAQPDEVTRWWLICSQARALVELGSASEAQRLMADVLDEIPVSELRSRARALYFTQNVSASMDDFESQDRYAREALRLFDLLGGHSESLSLRMDLGYRLFFEGRPEESLGMIHEVLKRAEQLNDHRRDTTHLILGELYLLQEKFDTALHHLDLSIETQSVQGSDRLNVLARAFRAECLWRTGKIDFNTFERQIDSLNPKQEFDFIAHSFYTGMIQVEHGHVARAIPYFEAVIEGVALMDGFRLRSHAFRTFCRWSTGVSLQEASIELIEVLSRIGGELALAVDTDRLAPLYAAFADHHLGGGAARRLAVRARPTVRIALLGNFTVTVNGTDVQIRLRKSRELLAFLCLQGAATRDQLMTALWDGEARTELGSYFKQALHALRQALRPFLGSQDPLPLTNGVYRLAEKLDIRCDAVALQSWQKPDSSVDRHHLADTYPGAFLPEAETEWAVEMREFLDNQWLALLMAVGSEIEVTDPVAAAHLYLKATHLNPLFESAWSAAIAAYAKAGLSHLSQHTRAAAKRALDS
;
A
#
# COMPACT_ATOMS: atom_id res chain seq x y z
N MET A 1 26.02 40.70 42.54
CA MET A 1 27.08 41.19 43.44
C MET A 1 26.92 40.56 44.83
N ARG A 2 27.97 39.99 45.44
CA ARG A 2 27.91 39.35 46.77
C ARG A 2 28.31 40.32 47.89
N LEU A 3 27.51 40.41 48.95
CA LEU A 3 27.75 41.21 50.15
C LEU A 3 27.75 40.32 51.40
N THR A 4 28.87 40.22 52.11
CA THR A 4 28.98 39.42 53.34
C THR A 4 28.40 40.19 54.51
N LEU A 5 27.44 39.59 55.22
CA LEU A 5 26.77 40.16 56.38
C LEU A 5 27.59 39.88 57.65
N GLN A 6 27.55 40.80 58.60
CA GLN A 6 28.15 40.65 59.95
C GLN A 6 27.03 40.70 61.01
N PRO A 7 26.16 39.68 61.08
CA PRO A 7 25.02 39.65 61.99
C PRO A 7 25.43 39.43 63.46
N THR A 8 24.67 40.01 64.39
CA THR A 8 24.71 39.62 65.81
C THR A 8 24.08 38.22 66.00
N PRO A 9 24.31 37.52 67.12
CA PRO A 9 23.71 36.21 67.39
C PRO A 9 22.18 36.19 67.24
N GLU A 10 21.50 37.26 67.69
CA GLU A 10 20.05 37.43 67.53
C GLU A 10 19.64 37.53 66.05
N GLN A 11 20.39 38.29 65.25
CA GLN A 11 20.14 38.44 63.81
C GLN A 11 20.42 37.14 63.05
N VAL A 12 21.42 36.35 63.48
CA VAL A 12 21.67 35.00 62.93
C VAL A 12 20.47 34.10 63.16
N SER A 13 19.86 34.13 64.35
CA SER A 13 18.64 33.38 64.64
C SER A 13 17.51 33.79 63.70
N ALA A 14 17.21 35.09 63.59
CA ALA A 14 16.13 35.60 62.74
C ALA A 14 16.30 35.25 61.24
N LEU A 15 17.54 35.30 60.73
CA LEU A 15 17.88 34.87 59.37
C LEU A 15 17.69 33.35 59.18
N SER A 16 18.12 32.55 60.15
CA SER A 16 17.99 31.09 60.12
C SER A 16 16.52 30.65 60.22
N ASP A 17 15.72 31.28 61.07
CA ASP A 17 14.30 31.01 61.23
C ASP A 17 13.54 31.31 59.93
N THR A 18 13.83 32.46 59.32
CA THR A 18 13.24 32.85 58.02
C THR A 18 13.62 31.87 56.93
N ARG A 19 14.90 31.47 56.84
CA ARG A 19 15.39 30.48 55.88
C ARG A 19 14.70 29.13 56.06
N THR A 20 14.56 28.68 57.30
CA THR A 20 13.92 27.40 57.65
C THR A 20 12.44 27.42 57.27
N HIS A 21 11.75 28.52 57.53
CA HIS A 21 10.34 28.69 57.15
C HIS A 21 10.13 28.68 55.63
N VAL A 22 10.97 29.39 54.87
CA VAL A 22 10.92 29.38 53.40
C VAL A 22 11.22 27.98 52.86
N SER A 23 12.21 27.28 53.43
CA SER A 23 12.54 25.91 53.03
C SER A 23 11.40 24.93 53.29
N ARG A 24 10.68 25.09 54.41
CA ARG A 24 9.50 24.29 54.73
C ARG A 24 8.40 24.53 53.69
N LEU A 25 8.07 25.80 53.43
CA LEU A 25 7.09 26.18 52.41
C LEU A 25 7.43 25.57 51.04
N MET A 26 8.67 25.71 50.58
CA MET A 26 9.13 25.18 49.28
C MET A 26 8.95 23.66 49.19
N ASN A 27 9.33 22.92 50.22
CA ASN A 27 9.24 21.47 50.22
C ASN A 27 7.80 20.98 50.33
N THR A 28 6.96 21.63 51.15
CA THR A 28 5.53 21.29 51.26
C THR A 28 4.80 21.58 49.95
N LEU A 29 5.08 22.72 49.31
CA LEU A 29 4.54 23.04 47.97
C LEU A 29 4.98 22.03 46.92
N LEU A 30 6.24 21.61 46.92
CA LEU A 30 6.73 20.57 46.01
C LEU A 30 6.00 19.24 46.19
N VAL A 31 5.72 18.83 47.43
CA VAL A 31 4.94 17.63 47.72
C VAL A 31 3.50 17.77 47.22
N GLN A 32 2.85 18.92 47.45
CA GLN A 32 1.50 19.18 46.96
C GLN A 32 1.44 19.22 45.42
N ALA A 33 2.42 19.84 44.77
CA ALA A 33 2.52 19.91 43.31
C ALA A 33 2.76 18.53 42.67
N ARG A 34 3.43 17.61 43.37
CA ARG A 34 3.59 16.22 42.91
C ARG A 34 2.32 15.39 43.07
N ARG A 35 1.52 15.65 44.11
CA ARG A 35 0.23 14.99 44.33
C ARG A 35 -0.84 15.50 43.37
N ASN A 36 -0.75 16.76 42.93
CA ASN A 36 -1.68 17.40 42.01
C ASN A 36 -0.92 17.93 40.78
N PRO A 37 -0.49 17.07 39.83
CA PRO A 37 0.40 17.45 38.73
C PRO A 37 -0.21 18.48 37.77
N ASP A 38 -1.54 18.54 37.70
CA ASP A 38 -2.30 19.43 36.80
C ASP A 38 -2.62 20.79 37.42
N THR A 39 -2.36 20.97 38.73
CA THR A 39 -2.62 22.25 39.42
C THR A 39 -1.37 23.16 39.37
N PRO A 40 -1.49 24.41 38.90
CA PRO A 40 -0.41 25.39 38.97
C PRO A 40 0.09 25.60 40.41
N THR A 41 1.41 25.72 40.58
CA THR A 41 2.01 25.89 41.92
C THR A 41 1.67 27.23 42.56
N ASP A 42 1.36 28.25 41.75
CA ASP A 42 0.85 29.54 42.23
C ASP A 42 -0.53 29.39 42.89
N ASP A 43 -1.40 28.51 42.38
CA ASP A 43 -2.72 28.26 42.99
C ASP A 43 -2.58 27.51 44.32
N LEU A 44 -1.69 26.52 44.37
CA LEU A 44 -1.35 25.81 45.62
C LEU A 44 -0.75 26.74 46.68
N LEU A 45 0.03 27.74 46.25
CA LEU A 45 0.62 28.75 47.12
C LEU A 45 -0.46 29.64 47.79
N THR A 46 -1.55 29.97 47.10
CA THR A 46 -2.60 30.86 47.64
C THR A 46 -3.31 30.26 48.86
N THR A 47 -3.40 28.93 48.93
CA THR A 47 -4.09 28.20 50.01
C THR A 47 -3.14 27.68 51.08
N HIS A 48 -1.83 27.91 50.95
CA HIS A 48 -0.82 27.36 51.85
C HIS A 48 -0.70 28.16 53.16
N PRO A 49 -0.77 27.52 54.35
CA PRO A 49 -0.82 28.21 55.65
C PRO A 49 0.43 29.02 55.97
N ASP A 50 1.61 28.58 55.52
CA ASP A 50 2.88 29.29 55.75
C ASP A 50 3.12 30.50 54.82
N ALA A 51 2.30 30.67 53.77
CA ALA A 51 2.51 31.69 52.75
C ALA A 51 2.26 33.14 53.22
N PRO A 52 1.20 33.48 53.98
CA PRO A 52 0.88 34.86 54.36
C PRO A 52 1.97 35.55 55.18
N ALA A 53 2.78 34.79 55.92
CA ALA A 53 3.87 35.31 56.74
C ALA A 53 5.06 35.84 55.92
N LEU A 54 5.11 35.59 54.60
CA LEU A 54 6.25 35.93 53.74
C LEU A 54 5.93 37.06 52.73
N PRO A 55 6.93 37.90 52.39
CA PRO A 55 6.80 38.88 51.31
C PRO A 55 6.40 38.21 49.99
N HIS A 56 5.63 38.93 49.17
CA HIS A 56 5.10 38.41 47.91
C HIS A 56 6.19 37.87 46.98
N ALA A 57 7.32 38.57 46.84
CA ALA A 57 8.44 38.11 46.02
C ALA A 57 9.07 36.81 46.53
N THR A 58 9.18 36.65 47.86
CA THR A 58 9.68 35.43 48.50
C THR A 58 8.76 34.25 48.23
N ARG A 59 7.45 34.46 48.34
CA ARG A 59 6.43 33.45 48.03
C ARG A 59 6.51 32.97 46.58
N ARG A 60 6.57 33.91 45.63
CA ARG A 60 6.67 33.58 44.19
C ARG A 60 7.97 32.83 43.87
N ALA A 61 9.09 33.23 44.46
CA ALA A 61 10.35 32.52 44.29
C ALA A 61 10.27 31.07 44.82
N ALA A 62 9.57 30.85 45.94
CA ALA A 62 9.33 29.52 46.49
C ALA A 62 8.43 28.66 45.59
N ALA A 63 7.34 29.23 45.04
CA ALA A 63 6.44 28.53 44.12
C ALA A 63 7.14 28.16 42.80
N GLN A 64 7.93 29.08 42.22
CA GLN A 64 8.71 28.79 41.01
C GLN A 64 9.70 27.65 41.23
N ALA A 65 10.44 27.68 42.35
CA ALA A 65 11.39 26.61 42.66
C ALA A 65 10.72 25.24 42.85
N ALA A 66 9.51 25.21 43.42
CA ALA A 66 8.71 23.98 43.51
C ALA A 66 8.18 23.53 42.13
N HIS A 67 7.76 24.45 41.26
CA HIS A 67 7.34 24.15 39.90
C HIS A 67 8.47 23.51 39.08
N ASP A 68 9.65 24.11 39.08
CA ASP A 68 10.80 23.64 38.30
C ASP A 68 11.29 22.26 38.75
N ALA A 69 11.17 21.97 40.06
CA ALA A 69 11.62 20.72 40.65
C ALA A 69 10.59 19.57 40.59
N ARG A 70 9.34 19.83 40.17
CA ARG A 70 8.24 18.87 40.28
C ARG A 70 8.48 17.57 39.51
N HIS A 71 9.08 17.65 38.32
CA HIS A 71 9.31 16.53 37.40
C HIS A 71 10.74 15.99 37.40
N ASN A 72 11.73 16.84 37.70
CA ASN A 72 13.14 16.57 37.37
C ASN A 72 14.04 16.28 38.59
N THR A 73 13.55 16.47 39.82
CA THR A 73 14.40 16.36 41.02
C THR A 73 14.04 15.13 41.86
N ARG A 74 14.98 14.19 42.03
CA ARG A 74 14.85 13.11 43.03
C ARG A 74 15.23 13.66 44.41
N GLY A 75 14.23 13.94 45.25
CA GLY A 75 14.41 14.48 46.61
C GLY A 75 13.65 15.80 46.87
N GLY A 76 13.97 16.43 47.99
CA GLY A 76 13.46 17.76 48.38
C GLY A 76 14.36 18.91 47.92
N LEU A 77 13.85 20.14 48.00
CA LEU A 77 14.58 21.37 47.68
C LEU A 77 15.52 21.77 48.83
N LYS A 78 16.77 22.09 48.48
CA LYS A 78 17.78 22.56 49.44
C LYS A 78 17.45 23.97 49.94
N GLY A 79 17.13 24.09 51.22
CA GLY A 79 16.78 25.34 51.89
C GLY A 79 17.94 26.28 52.21
N GLU A 80 18.99 26.35 51.40
CA GLU A 80 20.21 27.10 51.74
C GLU A 80 20.05 28.62 51.56
N SER A 81 18.98 29.06 50.89
CA SER A 81 18.78 30.48 50.57
C SER A 81 17.32 30.86 50.36
N TYR A 82 17.02 32.15 50.47
CA TYR A 82 15.72 32.73 50.11
C TYR A 82 15.87 34.07 49.39
N TRP A 83 14.87 34.43 48.59
CA TRP A 83 14.87 35.65 47.78
C TRP A 83 14.11 36.80 48.46
N LEU A 84 14.64 38.02 48.37
CA LEU A 84 13.96 39.26 48.77
C LEU A 84 14.00 40.28 47.63
N ASP A 85 12.92 41.03 47.45
CA ASP A 85 12.84 42.12 46.49
C ASP A 85 13.42 43.44 47.04
N ALA A 86 13.50 44.47 46.19
CA ALA A 86 13.97 45.81 46.58
C ALA A 86 13.13 46.50 47.68
N ARG A 87 11.90 46.01 47.96
CA ARG A 87 11.06 46.52 49.06
C ARG A 87 11.50 45.90 50.39
N SER A 88 11.91 44.64 50.34
CA SER A 88 12.25 43.81 51.50
C SER A 88 13.76 43.75 51.77
N LEU A 89 14.59 44.23 50.84
CA LEU A 89 16.04 44.34 50.93
C LEU A 89 16.48 45.74 50.48
N ARG A 90 17.15 46.49 51.38
CA ARG A 90 17.75 47.80 51.12
C ARG A 90 19.21 47.79 51.52
N ILE A 91 20.04 48.52 50.78
CA ILE A 91 21.47 48.59 51.03
C ILE A 91 21.85 50.07 51.09
N ASN A 92 22.52 50.46 52.17
CA ASN A 92 23.06 51.81 52.31
C ASN A 92 24.58 51.77 52.03
N PRO A 93 25.04 52.25 50.86
CA PRO A 93 26.45 52.20 50.49
C PRO A 93 27.32 53.15 51.31
N VAL A 94 26.74 54.22 51.88
CA VAL A 94 27.44 55.22 52.68
C VAL A 94 27.76 54.66 54.06
N THR A 95 26.77 54.06 54.72
CA THR A 95 26.95 53.52 56.07
C THR A 95 27.43 52.07 56.08
N GLY A 96 27.42 51.37 54.95
CA GLY A 96 27.85 49.97 54.87
C GLY A 96 26.89 48.99 55.55
N HIS A 97 25.58 49.24 55.48
CA HIS A 97 24.57 48.40 56.12
C HIS A 97 23.59 47.82 55.09
N VAL A 98 23.13 46.59 55.34
CA VAL A 98 22.03 45.92 54.62
C VAL A 98 20.84 45.83 55.55
N THR A 99 19.73 46.44 55.17
CA THR A 99 18.46 46.31 55.86
C THR A 99 17.59 45.30 55.12
N LEU A 100 17.31 44.16 55.75
CA LEU A 100 16.54 43.07 55.17
C LEU A 100 15.36 42.67 56.06
N TRP A 101 14.35 42.08 55.43
CA TRP A 101 13.18 41.54 56.11
C TRP A 101 13.42 40.10 56.60
N THR A 102 12.90 39.79 57.78
CA THR A 102 12.84 38.45 58.39
C THR A 102 11.48 38.25 59.06
N LEU A 103 11.17 37.02 59.49
CA LEU A 103 9.98 36.73 60.29
C LEU A 103 9.92 37.50 61.62
N SER A 104 11.09 37.81 62.21
CA SER A 104 11.20 38.59 63.46
C SER A 104 11.18 40.11 63.22
N GLY A 105 10.87 40.54 61.99
CA GLY A 105 10.85 41.94 61.58
C GLY A 105 12.06 42.32 60.74
N ARG A 106 12.33 43.63 60.65
CA ARG A 106 13.37 44.17 59.77
C ARG A 106 14.67 44.36 60.55
N HIS A 107 15.76 43.75 60.07
CA HIS A 107 17.08 43.90 60.67
C HIS A 107 18.00 44.71 59.78
N THR A 108 18.78 45.59 60.39
CA THR A 108 19.86 46.34 59.75
C THR A 108 21.19 45.74 60.18
N ILE A 109 21.89 45.14 59.23
CA ILE A 109 23.07 44.30 59.47
C ILE A 109 24.28 44.95 58.79
N PRO A 110 25.41 45.15 59.50
CA PRO A 110 26.63 45.65 58.89
C PRO A 110 27.14 44.71 57.79
N THR A 111 27.74 45.28 56.73
CA THR A 111 28.37 44.52 55.66
C THR A 111 29.71 45.15 55.25
N ARG A 112 30.67 44.32 54.86
CA ARG A 112 31.95 44.81 54.34
C ARG A 112 31.77 45.20 52.87
N LEU A 113 31.87 46.51 52.58
CA LEU A 113 31.86 47.06 51.22
C LEU A 113 33.26 47.55 50.81
N GLY A 114 33.78 47.03 49.69
CA GLY A 114 34.94 47.59 49.01
C GLY A 114 34.57 48.79 48.11
N ASN A 115 35.56 49.57 47.68
CA ASN A 115 35.34 50.78 46.85
C ASN A 115 34.59 50.48 45.55
N TYR A 116 34.87 49.35 44.91
CA TYR A 116 34.16 48.90 43.71
C TYR A 116 32.67 48.57 43.99
N GLN A 117 32.38 47.88 45.09
CA GLN A 117 31.00 47.55 45.47
C GLN A 117 30.20 48.81 45.83
N ARG A 118 30.82 49.79 46.49
CA ARG A 118 30.20 51.10 46.74
C ARG A 118 29.87 51.80 45.43
N HIS A 119 30.82 51.87 44.50
CA HIS A 119 30.59 52.47 43.18
C HIS A 119 29.41 51.81 42.46
N LEU A 120 29.35 50.48 42.38
CA LEU A 120 28.25 49.75 41.74
C LEU A 120 26.89 49.97 42.42
N LEU A 121 26.85 50.09 43.75
CA LEU A 121 25.62 50.36 44.50
C LEU A 121 25.13 51.81 44.34
N THR A 122 26.04 52.74 44.05
CA THR A 122 25.69 54.14 43.79
C THR A 122 25.25 54.36 42.34
N THR A 123 25.78 53.59 41.39
CA THR A 123 25.46 53.73 39.95
C THR A 123 24.35 52.79 39.46
N GLY A 124 24.13 51.65 40.11
CA GLY A 124 23.11 50.65 39.73
C GLY A 124 21.88 50.65 40.64
N ARG A 125 20.71 50.30 40.09
CA ARG A 125 19.47 50.16 40.88
C ARG A 125 19.37 48.75 41.47
N VAL A 126 19.21 48.63 42.79
CA VAL A 126 19.00 47.33 43.46
C VAL A 126 17.59 46.80 43.17
N GLN A 127 17.49 45.62 42.55
CA GLN A 127 16.21 44.95 42.24
C GLN A 127 15.78 43.96 43.35
N GLY A 128 16.74 43.50 44.14
CA GLY A 128 16.55 42.50 45.18
C GLY A 128 17.82 41.72 45.43
N GLY A 129 17.73 40.61 46.15
CA GLY A 129 18.86 39.74 46.37
C GLY A 129 18.52 38.43 47.06
N ARG A 130 19.41 37.46 46.87
CA ARG A 130 19.33 36.14 47.48
C ARG A 130 20.13 36.10 48.78
N VAL A 131 19.44 35.97 49.90
CA VAL A 131 20.07 35.78 51.22
C VAL A 131 20.45 34.30 51.36
N THR A 132 21.71 34.02 51.62
CA THR A 132 22.27 32.65 51.64
C THR A 132 23.17 32.45 52.85
N GLN A 133 23.10 31.26 53.46
CA GLN A 133 24.05 30.80 54.45
C GLN A 133 25.11 29.93 53.77
N ALA A 134 26.38 30.32 53.88
CA ALA A 134 27.50 29.52 53.39
C ALA A 134 27.74 28.29 54.27
N ARG A 135 28.46 27.28 53.74
CA ARG A 135 28.81 26.05 54.47
C ARG A 135 29.64 26.29 55.74
N ASN A 136 30.39 27.39 55.79
CA ASN A 136 31.19 27.79 56.95
C ASN A 136 30.38 28.57 58.00
N GLY A 137 29.06 28.73 57.82
CA GLY A 137 28.17 29.45 58.73
C GLY A 137 27.97 30.93 58.41
N ASP A 138 28.77 31.51 57.50
CA ASP A 138 28.70 32.92 57.16
C ASP A 138 27.43 33.26 56.37
N TRP A 139 26.84 34.42 56.67
CA TRP A 139 25.69 34.94 55.93
C TRP A 139 26.13 35.94 54.86
N TYR A 140 25.53 35.85 53.68
CA TYR A 140 25.75 36.82 52.62
C TYR A 140 24.50 37.02 51.77
N VAL A 141 24.45 38.17 51.09
CA VAL A 141 23.39 38.51 50.14
C VAL A 141 23.98 38.64 48.75
N ASN A 142 23.47 37.87 47.80
CA ASN A 142 23.74 38.06 46.39
C ASN A 142 22.73 39.06 45.81
N VAL A 143 23.15 40.31 45.75
CA VAL A 143 22.37 41.46 45.27
C VAL A 143 22.33 41.45 43.74
N GLN A 144 21.14 41.63 43.20
CA GLN A 144 20.92 41.87 41.77
C GLN A 144 20.80 43.37 41.52
N LEU A 145 21.70 43.89 40.69
CA LEU A 145 21.74 45.28 40.26
C LEU A 145 21.24 45.37 38.81
N ASP A 146 20.49 46.41 38.50
CA ASP A 146 20.23 46.84 37.13
C ASP A 146 21.50 47.52 36.61
N SER A 147 22.15 46.92 35.62
CA SER A 147 23.22 47.59 34.86
C SER A 147 22.58 48.52 33.83
N PRO A 148 23.01 49.79 33.72
CA PRO A 148 22.64 50.60 32.57
C PRO A 148 23.44 50.09 31.37
N ALA A 149 22.89 49.10 30.65
CA ALA A 149 23.44 48.63 29.39
C ALA A 149 22.88 49.47 28.24
N THR A 150 23.75 50.26 27.63
CA THR A 150 23.62 50.77 26.26
C THR A 150 23.61 49.59 25.28
N THR A 151 22.42 49.12 24.88
CA THR A 151 22.19 48.34 23.66
C THR A 151 20.72 48.47 23.26
N PRO A 152 20.36 48.51 21.95
CA PRO A 152 19.05 48.96 21.48
C PRO A 152 17.94 48.02 21.95
N ALA A 153 16.73 48.57 22.06
CA ALA A 153 15.53 47.85 22.46
C ALA A 153 15.28 46.61 21.58
N THR A 154 15.68 45.43 22.07
CA THR A 154 14.98 44.18 21.73
C THR A 154 13.70 44.12 22.56
N PRO A 155 12.51 44.02 21.94
CA PRO A 155 11.26 43.98 22.68
C PRO A 155 11.23 42.75 23.60
N LYS A 156 10.63 42.90 24.78
CA LYS A 156 10.34 41.79 25.71
C LYS A 156 9.72 40.63 24.92
N ARG A 157 10.46 39.55 24.70
CA ARG A 157 9.92 38.31 24.10
C ARG A 157 8.86 37.75 25.03
N ASP A 158 7.64 37.66 24.53
CA ASP A 158 6.53 36.96 25.16
C ASP A 158 6.88 35.45 25.28
N PRO A 159 6.96 34.88 26.50
CA PRO A 159 7.25 33.46 26.71
C PRO A 159 6.24 32.55 26.00
N LEU A 160 4.98 32.99 25.87
CA LEU A 160 3.95 32.25 25.16
C LEU A 160 4.24 32.21 23.66
N ALA A 161 4.76 33.30 23.08
CA ALA A 161 5.12 33.34 21.66
C ALA A 161 6.21 32.32 21.31
N THR A 162 7.25 32.22 22.16
CA THR A 162 8.33 31.24 21.94
C THR A 162 7.81 29.82 22.08
N ARG A 163 6.88 29.59 23.01
CA ARG A 163 6.25 28.29 23.18
C ARG A 163 5.34 27.92 22.01
N ILE A 164 4.54 28.86 21.48
CA ILE A 164 3.67 28.62 20.32
C ILE A 164 4.51 28.30 19.08
N ASP A 165 5.59 29.05 18.82
CA ASP A 165 6.51 28.78 17.71
C ASP A 165 7.13 27.37 17.83
N GLN A 166 7.49 26.96 19.05
CA GLN A 166 7.99 25.60 19.30
C GLN A 166 6.90 24.54 19.09
N LEU A 167 5.67 24.76 19.57
CA LEU A 167 4.55 23.84 19.38
C LEU A 167 4.21 23.68 17.89
N GLU A 168 4.29 24.77 17.10
CA GLU A 168 4.06 24.74 15.65
C GLU A 168 5.12 23.87 14.96
N ARG A 169 6.41 24.04 15.31
CA ARG A 169 7.51 23.20 14.80
C ARG A 169 7.37 21.73 15.20
N GLU A 170 6.89 21.46 16.42
CA GLU A 170 6.61 20.11 16.92
C GLU A 170 5.32 19.51 16.32
N GLY A 171 4.49 20.31 15.64
CA GLY A 171 3.19 19.90 15.09
C GLY A 171 2.11 19.64 16.13
N LYS A 172 2.20 20.26 17.31
CA LYS A 172 1.22 20.14 18.40
C LYS A 172 0.08 21.14 18.21
N TYR A 173 -0.66 20.98 17.12
CA TYR A 173 -1.68 21.93 16.69
C TYR A 173 -2.86 22.04 17.68
N ASP A 174 -3.27 20.95 18.32
CA ASP A 174 -4.30 20.96 19.39
C ASP A 174 -3.91 21.89 20.56
N ASP A 175 -2.64 21.88 20.94
CA ASP A 175 -2.13 22.76 22.01
C ASP A 175 -2.19 24.23 21.59
N ILE A 176 -1.88 24.53 20.33
CA ILE A 176 -1.94 25.88 19.78
C ILE A 176 -3.39 26.36 19.72
N VAL A 177 -4.31 25.53 19.21
CA VAL A 177 -5.75 25.84 19.19
C VAL A 177 -6.22 26.15 20.61
N ARG A 178 -5.91 25.31 21.59
CA ARG A 178 -6.28 25.54 23.00
C ARG A 178 -5.70 26.83 23.57
N LEU A 179 -4.44 27.15 23.26
CA LEU A 179 -3.76 28.34 23.78
C LEU A 179 -4.28 29.64 23.17
N LEU A 180 -4.61 29.64 21.87
CA LEU A 180 -4.97 30.84 21.12
C LEU A 180 -6.48 31.09 21.03
N ARG A 181 -7.30 30.06 21.25
CA ARG A 181 -8.77 30.16 21.20
C ARG A 181 -9.27 31.25 22.16
N ARG A 182 -10.16 32.11 21.65
CA ARG A 182 -10.79 33.25 22.36
C ARG A 182 -9.81 34.36 22.82
N ARG A 183 -8.61 34.44 22.25
CA ARG A 183 -7.70 35.57 22.47
C ARG A 183 -7.75 36.56 21.31
N THR A 184 -7.36 37.80 21.58
CA THR A 184 -7.03 38.77 20.53
C THR A 184 -5.66 38.41 19.98
N LEU A 185 -5.58 38.17 18.68
CA LEU A 185 -4.39 37.68 17.99
C LEU A 185 -3.86 38.78 17.07
N ASP A 186 -2.53 38.87 16.96
CA ASP A 186 -1.92 39.60 15.86
C ASP A 186 -1.89 38.74 14.59
N SER A 187 -1.40 39.31 13.48
CA SER A 187 -1.38 38.66 12.17
C SER A 187 -0.69 37.28 12.19
N LYS A 188 0.49 37.18 12.83
CA LYS A 188 1.24 35.92 12.95
C LYS A 188 0.47 34.88 13.76
N ARG A 189 -0.03 35.22 14.96
CA ARG A 189 -0.78 34.26 15.79
C ARG A 189 -2.12 33.89 15.14
N THR A 190 -2.72 34.79 14.37
CA THR A 190 -3.92 34.50 13.57
C THR A 190 -3.60 33.44 12.52
N GLY A 191 -2.46 33.57 11.82
CA GLY A 191 -1.96 32.54 10.90
C GLY A 191 -1.69 31.20 11.57
N GLN A 192 -0.99 31.20 12.71
CA GLN A 192 -0.72 29.98 13.47
C GLN A 192 -2.01 29.31 13.97
N PHE A 193 -2.97 30.10 14.45
CA PHE A 193 -4.26 29.60 14.90
C PHE A 193 -5.06 29.00 13.73
N ALA A 194 -5.14 29.69 12.60
CA ALA A 194 -5.84 29.23 11.42
C ALA A 194 -5.26 27.93 10.84
N LEU A 195 -3.93 27.84 10.70
CA LEU A 195 -3.27 26.60 10.27
C LEU A 195 -3.52 25.47 11.27
N SER A 196 -3.48 25.75 12.57
CA SER A 196 -3.74 24.74 13.58
C SER A 196 -5.18 24.23 13.51
N LEU A 197 -6.16 25.11 13.26
CA LEU A 197 -7.55 24.70 13.05
C LEU A 197 -7.71 23.79 11.81
N LEU A 198 -6.99 24.05 10.71
CA LEU A 198 -7.00 23.15 9.54
C LEU A 198 -6.45 21.77 9.90
N GLU A 199 -5.30 21.73 10.57
CA GLU A 199 -4.64 20.48 10.97
C GLU A 199 -5.45 19.67 11.98
N THR A 200 -6.25 20.32 12.83
CA THR A 200 -7.17 19.66 13.78
C THR A 200 -8.56 19.37 13.19
N GLY A 201 -8.78 19.65 11.90
CA GLY A 201 -10.02 19.35 11.19
C GLY A 201 -11.18 20.34 11.40
N GLU A 202 -10.94 21.48 12.04
CA GLU A 202 -11.93 22.57 12.22
C GLU A 202 -11.95 23.51 10.99
N THR A 203 -12.16 22.94 9.80
CA THR A 203 -12.01 23.61 8.50
C THR A 203 -12.85 24.89 8.35
N ASP A 204 -14.13 24.86 8.74
CA ASP A 204 -15.02 26.02 8.60
C ASP A 204 -14.55 27.19 9.47
N ALA A 205 -14.10 26.90 10.70
CA ALA A 205 -13.57 27.92 11.61
C ALA A 205 -12.25 28.49 11.07
N ALA A 206 -11.40 27.63 10.51
CA ALA A 206 -10.16 28.05 9.86
C ALA A 206 -10.44 28.96 8.65
N GLU A 207 -11.38 28.61 7.79
CA GLU A 207 -11.74 29.40 6.62
C GLU A 207 -12.23 30.80 6.99
N ILE A 208 -13.17 30.89 7.95
CA ILE A 208 -13.66 32.20 8.43
C ILE A 208 -12.49 33.04 8.97
N CYS A 209 -11.56 32.41 9.69
CA CYS A 209 -10.37 33.08 10.22
C CYS A 209 -9.46 33.60 9.10
N LEU A 210 -9.16 32.76 8.10
CA LEU A 210 -8.27 33.07 6.98
C LEU A 210 -8.86 34.16 6.08
N LEU A 211 -10.15 34.07 5.72
CA LEU A 211 -10.79 35.06 4.86
C LEU A 211 -10.84 36.44 5.50
N ARG A 212 -11.04 36.52 6.83
CA ARG A 212 -11.00 37.79 7.56
C ARG A 212 -9.59 38.38 7.59
N ALA A 213 -8.60 37.56 7.89
CA ALA A 213 -7.21 37.99 7.99
C ALA A 213 -6.58 38.32 6.62
N ALA A 214 -7.08 37.74 5.54
CA ALA A 214 -6.61 38.01 4.17
C ALA A 214 -6.93 39.44 3.70
N GLY A 215 -7.90 40.11 4.34
CA GLY A 215 -8.21 41.52 4.08
C GLY A 215 -7.21 42.50 4.69
N ASP A 216 -6.31 42.05 5.57
CA ASP A 216 -5.32 42.92 6.19
C ASP A 216 -4.15 43.24 5.23
N PRO A 217 -3.72 44.51 5.11
CA PRO A 217 -2.64 44.92 4.21
C PRO A 217 -1.26 44.31 4.52
N VAL A 218 -1.08 43.80 5.74
CA VAL A 218 0.15 43.18 6.25
C VAL A 218 -0.18 41.80 6.83
N SER A 219 -0.78 40.96 5.99
CA SER A 219 -1.11 39.58 6.35
C SER A 219 0.15 38.72 6.42
N ASP A 220 0.27 37.91 7.48
CA ASP A 220 1.36 36.96 7.65
C ASP A 220 1.31 35.89 6.55
N ALA A 221 2.47 35.43 6.07
CA ALA A 221 2.56 34.43 5.02
C ALA A 221 1.79 33.13 5.34
N ARG A 222 1.61 32.79 6.62
CA ARG A 222 0.78 31.64 7.06
C ARG A 222 -0.69 31.77 6.65
N ILE A 223 -1.22 32.98 6.54
CA ILE A 223 -2.59 33.21 6.06
C ILE A 223 -2.72 32.77 4.61
N HIS A 224 -1.75 33.15 3.77
CA HIS A 224 -1.71 32.72 2.38
C HIS A 224 -1.44 31.22 2.24
N LEU A 225 -0.62 30.64 3.11
CA LEU A 225 -0.44 29.19 3.18
C LEU A 225 -1.77 28.48 3.52
N GLY A 226 -2.50 28.94 4.54
CA GLY A 226 -3.79 28.38 4.90
C GLY A 226 -4.82 28.46 3.77
N LEU A 227 -4.88 29.60 3.06
CA LEU A 227 -5.73 29.74 1.87
C LEU A 227 -5.29 28.81 0.72
N SER A 228 -3.98 28.59 0.55
CA SER A 228 -3.46 27.62 -0.42
C SER A 228 -3.90 26.19 -0.07
N LEU A 229 -3.85 25.80 1.21
CA LEU A 229 -4.33 24.50 1.68
C LEU A 229 -5.85 24.33 1.54
N LEU A 230 -6.64 25.38 1.83
CA LEU A 230 -8.09 25.37 1.59
C LEU A 230 -8.43 25.24 0.11
N ALA A 231 -7.70 25.94 -0.77
CA ALA A 231 -7.87 25.80 -2.21
C ALA A 231 -7.56 24.37 -2.68
N ALA A 232 -6.57 23.71 -2.07
CA ALA A 232 -6.27 22.31 -2.33
C ALA A 232 -7.44 21.38 -1.92
N MET A 233 -8.07 21.62 -0.77
CA MET A 233 -9.24 20.84 -0.31
C MET A 233 -10.46 21.00 -1.23
N ARG A 234 -10.50 22.08 -2.03
CA ARG A 234 -11.57 22.39 -3.00
C ARG A 234 -11.20 22.06 -4.44
N SER A 235 -10.09 21.37 -4.67
CA SER A 235 -9.58 21.04 -6.02
C SER A 235 -9.41 22.27 -6.92
N GLY A 236 -8.93 23.39 -6.38
CA GLY A 236 -8.63 24.62 -7.13
C GLY A 236 -7.14 24.85 -7.31
N PRO A 237 -6.46 24.17 -8.27
CA PRO A 237 -5.00 24.21 -8.39
C PRO A 237 -4.47 25.61 -8.74
N GLU A 238 -5.19 26.42 -9.53
CA GLU A 238 -4.80 27.79 -9.86
C GLU A 238 -4.88 28.71 -8.64
N ALA A 239 -5.96 28.58 -7.85
CA ALA A 239 -6.13 29.33 -6.61
C ALA A 239 -5.05 28.92 -5.60
N ARG A 240 -4.76 27.62 -5.49
CA ARG A 240 -3.69 27.08 -4.65
C ARG A 240 -2.33 27.67 -5.03
N LEU A 241 -1.99 27.67 -6.33
CA LEU A 241 -0.75 28.24 -6.85
C LEU A 241 -0.65 29.75 -6.57
N THR A 242 -1.74 30.47 -6.80
CA THR A 242 -1.81 31.92 -6.57
C THR A 242 -1.57 32.25 -5.10
N HIS A 243 -2.24 31.56 -4.18
CA HIS A 243 -2.05 31.77 -2.75
C HIS A 243 -0.66 31.35 -2.27
N ALA A 244 -0.10 30.25 -2.80
CA ALA A 244 1.26 29.84 -2.46
C ALA A 244 2.29 30.92 -2.87
N ARG A 245 2.18 31.47 -4.09
CA ARG A 245 3.06 32.55 -4.57
C ARG A 245 2.93 33.83 -3.73
N ARG A 246 1.69 34.26 -3.42
CA ARG A 246 1.46 35.41 -2.52
C ARG A 246 2.07 35.21 -1.13
N GLY A 247 2.01 33.99 -0.60
CA GLY A 247 2.66 33.65 0.66
C GLY A 247 4.19 33.76 0.59
N LEU A 248 4.79 33.37 -0.54
CA LEU A 248 6.25 33.50 -0.75
C LEU A 248 6.68 34.97 -0.87
N ASP A 249 5.86 35.80 -1.52
CA ASP A 249 6.11 37.24 -1.64
C ASP A 249 5.97 37.98 -0.30
N ALA A 250 5.22 37.41 0.65
CA ALA A 250 4.97 37.98 1.99
C ALA A 250 6.12 37.76 3.01
N GLN A 251 7.34 37.51 2.53
CA GLN A 251 8.56 37.33 3.35
C GLN A 251 8.39 36.30 4.51
N PRO A 252 8.03 35.04 4.21
CA PRO A 252 7.83 34.00 5.21
C PRO A 252 9.12 33.67 5.98
N ASP A 253 8.96 33.17 7.21
CA ASP A 253 10.04 32.42 7.87
C ASP A 253 10.35 31.11 7.13
N GLU A 254 11.53 30.53 7.37
CA GLU A 254 12.05 29.36 6.65
C GLU A 254 11.06 28.19 6.61
N VAL A 255 10.45 27.84 7.76
CA VAL A 255 9.51 26.72 7.87
C VAL A 255 8.25 26.96 7.03
N THR A 256 7.70 28.17 7.12
CA THR A 256 6.53 28.58 6.33
C THR A 256 6.87 28.60 4.84
N ARG A 257 8.07 29.08 4.48
CA ARG A 257 8.56 29.14 3.10
C ARG A 257 8.67 27.75 2.48
N TRP A 258 9.28 26.78 3.17
CA TRP A 258 9.39 25.41 2.68
C TRP A 258 8.01 24.77 2.45
N TRP A 259 7.04 25.01 3.34
CA TRP A 259 5.68 24.50 3.17
C TRP A 259 4.93 25.17 2.01
N LEU A 260 5.12 26.47 1.82
CA LEU A 260 4.58 27.18 0.65
C LEU A 260 5.13 26.61 -0.66
N ILE A 261 6.43 26.31 -0.74
CA ILE A 261 7.03 25.68 -1.93
C ILE A 261 6.46 24.27 -2.15
N CYS A 262 6.28 23.48 -1.09
CA CYS A 262 5.60 22.18 -1.18
C CYS A 262 4.19 22.31 -1.77
N SER A 263 3.42 23.31 -1.30
CA SER A 263 2.07 23.56 -1.83
C SER A 263 2.10 24.06 -3.29
N GLN A 264 3.06 24.92 -3.64
CA GLN A 264 3.30 25.37 -5.02
C GLN A 264 3.65 24.20 -5.93
N ALA A 265 4.58 23.34 -5.54
CA ALA A 265 5.00 22.18 -6.32
C ALA A 265 3.83 21.25 -6.61
N ARG A 266 2.96 21.01 -5.62
CA ARG A 266 1.74 20.21 -5.83
C ARG A 266 0.76 20.86 -6.81
N ALA A 267 0.56 22.18 -6.71
CA ALA A 267 -0.28 22.90 -7.66
C ALA A 267 0.30 22.84 -9.08
N LEU A 268 1.62 22.95 -9.23
CA LEU A 268 2.30 22.82 -10.53
C LEU A 268 2.11 21.42 -11.13
N VAL A 269 2.19 20.34 -10.32
CA VAL A 269 1.87 18.99 -10.77
C VAL A 269 0.42 18.90 -11.27
N GLU A 270 -0.53 19.41 -10.50
CA GLU A 270 -1.96 19.42 -10.86
C GLU A 270 -2.24 20.24 -12.14
N LEU A 271 -1.38 21.22 -12.46
CA LEU A 271 -1.43 22.03 -13.70
C LEU A 271 -0.55 21.48 -14.83
N GLY A 272 -0.05 20.24 -14.72
CA GLY A 272 0.75 19.58 -15.77
C GLY A 272 2.20 20.06 -15.89
N SER A 273 2.71 20.81 -14.91
CA SER A 273 4.07 21.38 -14.88
C SER A 273 5.01 20.62 -13.93
N ALA A 274 4.97 19.27 -13.98
CA ALA A 274 5.71 18.40 -13.07
C ALA A 274 7.23 18.61 -13.07
N SER A 275 7.84 18.91 -14.23
CA SER A 275 9.29 19.16 -14.32
C SER A 275 9.72 20.46 -13.61
N GLU A 276 8.85 21.47 -13.55
CA GLU A 276 9.12 22.68 -12.74
C GLU A 276 9.02 22.36 -11.25
N ALA A 277 7.99 21.60 -10.86
CA ALA A 277 7.83 21.13 -9.49
C ALA A 277 9.03 20.29 -9.04
N GLN A 278 9.59 19.44 -9.90
CA GLN A 278 10.75 18.61 -9.59
C GLN A 278 11.97 19.46 -9.23
N ARG A 279 12.27 20.49 -10.02
CA ARG A 279 13.39 21.41 -9.73
C ARG A 279 13.19 22.13 -8.40
N LEU A 280 11.99 22.69 -8.18
CA LEU A 280 11.67 23.37 -6.92
C LEU A 280 11.81 22.46 -5.70
N MET A 281 11.35 21.20 -5.82
CA MET A 281 11.43 20.25 -4.71
C MET A 281 12.85 19.76 -4.45
N ALA A 282 13.70 19.64 -5.48
CA ALA A 282 15.11 19.31 -5.32
C ALA A 282 15.83 20.42 -4.53
N ASP A 283 15.65 21.69 -4.93
CA ASP A 283 16.25 22.84 -4.25
C ASP A 283 15.82 22.93 -2.78
N VAL A 284 14.53 22.69 -2.49
CA VAL A 284 14.01 22.70 -1.11
C VAL A 284 14.58 21.56 -0.27
N LEU A 285 14.71 20.35 -0.82
CA LEU A 285 15.24 19.21 -0.07
C LEU A 285 16.72 19.38 0.29
N ASP A 286 17.49 20.06 -0.55
CA ASP A 286 18.89 20.40 -0.30
C ASP A 286 19.04 21.52 0.74
N GLU A 287 18.07 22.44 0.80
CA GLU A 287 18.10 23.56 1.76
C GLU A 287 17.68 23.14 3.17
N ILE A 288 16.71 22.24 3.32
CA ILE A 288 16.17 21.85 4.63
C ILE A 288 17.26 21.14 5.46
N PRO A 289 17.64 21.66 6.64
CA PRO A 289 18.62 21.01 7.51
C PRO A 289 18.14 19.62 7.96
N VAL A 290 19.07 18.66 8.10
CA VAL A 290 18.76 17.30 8.56
C VAL A 290 18.13 17.28 9.96
N SER A 291 18.34 18.32 10.77
CA SER A 291 17.70 18.49 12.08
C SER A 291 16.21 18.88 12.01
N GLU A 292 15.74 19.44 10.89
CA GLU A 292 14.36 19.88 10.70
C GLU A 292 13.48 18.74 10.14
N LEU A 293 13.34 17.68 10.96
CA LEU A 293 12.74 16.40 10.57
C LEU A 293 11.33 16.52 9.98
N ARG A 294 10.45 17.36 10.56
CA ARG A 294 9.05 17.51 10.12
C ARG A 294 8.95 18.18 8.75
N SER A 295 9.68 19.27 8.56
CA SER A 295 9.76 19.97 7.27
C SER A 295 10.34 19.07 6.18
N ARG A 296 11.39 18.30 6.51
CA ARG A 296 11.98 17.33 5.59
C ARG A 296 11.01 16.21 5.23
N ALA A 297 10.33 15.62 6.21
CA ALA A 297 9.32 14.58 5.97
C ALA A 297 8.21 15.05 5.04
N ARG A 298 7.71 16.28 5.27
CA ARG A 298 6.71 16.92 4.41
C ARG A 298 7.24 17.17 3.01
N ALA A 299 8.44 17.72 2.87
CA ALA A 299 9.05 17.94 1.55
C ALA A 299 9.18 16.62 0.78
N LEU A 300 9.70 15.56 1.41
CA LEU A 300 9.79 14.23 0.80
C LEU A 300 8.42 13.65 0.38
N TYR A 301 7.36 13.87 1.19
CA TYR A 301 5.99 13.49 0.82
C TYR A 301 5.49 14.21 -0.45
N PHE A 302 5.88 15.47 -0.66
CA PHE A 302 5.54 16.17 -1.90
C PHE A 302 6.46 15.76 -3.05
N THR A 303 7.75 15.51 -2.80
CA THR A 303 8.70 15.05 -3.81
C THR A 303 8.33 13.67 -4.38
N GLN A 304 7.86 12.73 -3.54
CA GLN A 304 7.38 11.45 -4.05
C GLN A 304 6.16 11.63 -4.97
N ASN A 305 5.24 12.54 -4.64
CA ASN A 305 4.08 12.85 -5.49
C ASN A 305 4.50 13.44 -6.84
N VAL A 306 5.53 14.31 -6.85
CA VAL A 306 6.11 14.83 -8.10
C VAL A 306 6.72 13.69 -8.91
N SER A 307 7.48 12.79 -8.26
CA SER A 307 8.07 11.63 -8.91
C SER A 307 6.99 10.72 -9.54
N ALA A 308 5.89 10.49 -8.82
CA ALA A 308 4.74 9.74 -9.30
C ALA A 308 4.13 10.34 -10.57
N SER A 309 3.98 11.67 -10.63
CA SER A 309 3.42 12.36 -11.81
C SER A 309 4.31 12.31 -13.06
N MET A 310 5.56 11.88 -12.92
CA MET A 310 6.52 11.72 -14.01
C MET A 310 6.85 10.26 -14.31
N ASP A 311 6.11 9.31 -13.72
CA ASP A 311 6.39 7.87 -13.78
C ASP A 311 7.80 7.47 -13.25
N ASP A 312 8.43 8.27 -12.38
CA ASP A 312 9.71 7.93 -11.73
C ASP A 312 9.46 7.14 -10.43
N PHE A 313 9.12 5.86 -10.60
CA PHE A 313 8.71 4.98 -9.50
C PHE A 313 9.85 4.65 -8.53
N GLU A 314 11.09 4.55 -9.02
CA GLU A 314 12.25 4.30 -8.15
C GLU A 314 12.45 5.45 -7.17
N SER A 315 12.42 6.70 -7.66
CA SER A 315 12.49 7.88 -6.80
C SER A 315 11.26 7.99 -5.90
N GLN A 316 10.06 7.68 -6.40
CA GLN A 316 8.83 7.70 -5.61
C GLN A 316 8.94 6.77 -4.39
N ASP A 317 9.29 5.49 -4.57
CA ASP A 317 9.42 4.52 -3.46
C ASP A 317 10.49 4.98 -2.46
N ARG A 318 11.64 5.45 -2.95
CA ARG A 318 12.74 5.95 -2.10
C ARG A 318 12.30 7.12 -1.23
N TYR A 319 11.71 8.17 -1.82
CA TYR A 319 11.27 9.36 -1.08
C TYR A 319 10.09 9.05 -0.14
N ALA A 320 9.15 8.20 -0.56
CA ALA A 320 8.03 7.78 0.27
C ALA A 320 8.51 7.03 1.52
N ARG A 321 9.45 6.10 1.40
CA ARG A 321 10.00 5.36 2.53
C ARG A 321 10.79 6.25 3.49
N GLU A 322 11.58 7.19 2.97
CA GLU A 322 12.29 8.15 3.82
C GLU A 322 11.29 9.04 4.60
N ALA A 323 10.27 9.58 3.92
CA ALA A 323 9.22 10.36 4.56
C ALA A 323 8.48 9.56 5.64
N LEU A 324 8.07 8.31 5.36
CA LEU A 324 7.41 7.44 6.35
C LEU A 324 8.28 7.21 7.57
N ARG A 325 9.57 6.91 7.39
CA ARG A 325 10.51 6.74 8.50
C ARG A 325 10.59 7.99 9.38
N LEU A 326 10.60 9.18 8.77
CA LEU A 326 10.64 10.43 9.51
C LEU A 326 9.32 10.71 10.25
N PHE A 327 8.17 10.47 9.62
CA PHE A 327 6.87 10.61 10.29
C PHE A 327 6.72 9.65 11.47
N ASP A 328 7.21 8.40 11.35
CA ASP A 328 7.18 7.43 12.44
C ASP A 328 8.05 7.87 13.62
N LEU A 329 9.25 8.43 13.36
CA LEU A 329 10.10 9.00 14.41
C LEU A 329 9.44 10.19 15.13
N LEU A 330 8.64 10.98 14.42
CA LEU A 330 7.93 12.14 14.96
C LEU A 330 6.64 11.79 15.70
N GLY A 331 6.18 10.53 15.62
CA GLY A 331 4.84 10.16 16.06
C GLY A 331 3.73 10.85 15.25
N GLY A 332 4.02 11.23 13.99
CA GLY A 332 3.09 11.87 13.05
C GLY A 332 2.13 10.86 12.42
N HIS A 333 1.21 10.32 13.23
CA HIS A 333 0.40 9.17 12.83
C HIS A 333 -0.54 9.52 11.67
N SER A 334 -1.20 10.68 11.66
CA SER A 334 -2.18 11.07 10.62
C SER A 334 -1.54 11.39 9.25
N GLU A 335 -0.45 12.15 9.24
CA GLU A 335 0.24 12.58 8.00
C GLU A 335 0.87 11.39 7.25
N SER A 336 1.28 10.35 8.00
CA SER A 336 1.81 9.12 7.42
C SER A 336 0.76 8.18 6.81
N LEU A 337 -0.53 8.31 7.15
CA LEU A 337 -1.56 7.39 6.65
C LEU A 337 -1.78 7.55 5.14
N SER A 338 -1.94 8.79 4.67
CA SER A 338 -2.13 9.05 3.23
C SER A 338 -0.95 8.55 2.42
N LEU A 339 0.28 8.83 2.88
CA LEU A 339 1.49 8.33 2.23
C LEU A 339 1.58 6.80 2.21
N ARG A 340 1.21 6.12 3.31
CA ARG A 340 1.15 4.64 3.31
C ARG A 340 0.10 4.11 2.36
N MET A 341 -1.05 4.77 2.21
CA MET A 341 -2.06 4.37 1.23
C MET A 341 -1.53 4.51 -0.19
N ASP A 342 -0.96 5.67 -0.52
CA ASP A 342 -0.43 5.95 -1.86
C ASP A 342 0.69 4.95 -2.23
N LEU A 343 1.65 4.75 -1.33
CA LEU A 343 2.73 3.78 -1.54
C LEU A 343 2.19 2.34 -1.59
N GLY A 344 1.31 1.97 -0.67
CA GLY A 344 0.72 0.63 -0.61
C GLY A 344 -0.09 0.31 -1.87
N TYR A 345 -0.83 1.26 -2.40
CA TYR A 345 -1.55 1.12 -3.67
C TYR A 345 -0.57 0.93 -4.83
N ARG A 346 0.46 1.77 -4.91
CA ARG A 346 1.50 1.73 -5.94
C ARG A 346 2.25 0.39 -5.98
N LEU A 347 2.68 -0.10 -4.82
CA LEU A 347 3.40 -1.37 -4.67
C LEU A 347 2.62 -2.57 -5.23
N PHE A 348 1.29 -2.52 -5.21
CA PHE A 348 0.46 -3.56 -5.81
C PHE A 348 0.73 -3.68 -7.32
N PHE A 349 0.73 -2.56 -8.03
CA PHE A 349 0.91 -2.54 -9.48
C PHE A 349 2.36 -2.85 -9.90
N GLU A 350 3.33 -2.59 -9.02
CA GLU A 350 4.73 -3.02 -9.19
C GLU A 350 4.95 -4.53 -8.95
N GLY A 351 3.91 -5.27 -8.57
CA GLY A 351 3.99 -6.71 -8.35
C GLY A 351 4.46 -7.11 -6.95
N ARG A 352 4.29 -6.23 -5.95
CA ARG A 352 4.56 -6.49 -4.52
C ARG A 352 3.26 -6.54 -3.69
N PRO A 353 2.32 -7.46 -4.00
CA PRO A 353 0.98 -7.45 -3.42
C PRO A 353 0.93 -7.72 -1.91
N GLU A 354 1.86 -8.53 -1.38
CA GLU A 354 1.89 -8.83 0.06
C GLU A 354 2.27 -7.61 0.89
N GLU A 355 3.30 -6.88 0.45
CA GLU A 355 3.72 -5.64 1.10
C GLU A 355 2.68 -4.54 0.95
N SER A 356 2.10 -4.40 -0.24
CA SER A 356 0.96 -3.51 -0.49
C SER A 356 -0.16 -3.76 0.51
N LEU A 357 -0.68 -5.00 0.58
CA LEU A 357 -1.77 -5.32 1.48
C LEU A 357 -1.36 -5.09 2.94
N GLY A 358 -0.14 -5.45 3.35
CA GLY A 358 0.37 -5.16 4.70
C GLY A 358 0.27 -3.67 5.07
N MET A 359 0.70 -2.78 4.18
CA MET A 359 0.61 -1.32 4.40
C MET A 359 -0.84 -0.83 4.46
N ILE A 360 -1.70 -1.27 3.54
CA ILE A 360 -3.10 -0.82 3.49
C ILE A 360 -3.89 -1.31 4.71
N HIS A 361 -3.67 -2.53 5.19
CA HIS A 361 -4.31 -3.03 6.42
C HIS A 361 -3.82 -2.27 7.67
N GLU A 362 -2.54 -1.87 7.71
CA GLU A 362 -2.04 -1.02 8.80
C GLU A 362 -2.76 0.33 8.81
N VAL A 363 -2.97 0.94 7.64
CA VAL A 363 -3.75 2.18 7.53
C VAL A 363 -5.18 1.96 8.01
N LEU A 364 -5.85 0.90 7.55
CA LEU A 364 -7.24 0.60 7.95
C LEU A 364 -7.36 0.50 9.47
N LYS A 365 -6.50 -0.30 10.09
CA LYS A 365 -6.47 -0.50 11.54
C LYS A 365 -6.31 0.81 12.30
N ARG A 366 -5.41 1.68 11.84
CA ARG A 366 -5.18 3.00 12.47
C ARG A 366 -6.36 3.95 12.23
N ALA A 367 -6.92 3.97 11.02
CA ALA A 367 -8.08 4.78 10.67
C ALA A 367 -9.31 4.38 11.50
N GLU A 368 -9.54 3.09 11.74
CA GLU A 368 -10.60 2.60 12.63
C GLU A 368 -10.39 3.04 14.08
N GLN A 369 -9.17 2.93 14.60
CA GLN A 369 -8.84 3.37 15.97
C GLN A 369 -9.05 4.87 16.19
N LEU A 370 -8.81 5.68 15.16
CA LEU A 370 -8.90 7.13 15.21
C LEU A 370 -10.27 7.66 14.73
N ASN A 371 -11.18 6.79 14.29
CA ASN A 371 -12.42 7.16 13.61
C ASN A 371 -12.19 8.16 12.46
N ASP A 372 -11.18 7.85 11.64
CA ASP A 372 -10.67 8.71 10.59
C ASP A 372 -11.43 8.56 9.26
N HIS A 373 -11.64 9.67 8.55
CA HIS A 373 -12.34 9.69 7.25
C HIS A 373 -11.70 8.79 6.18
N ARG A 374 -10.41 8.47 6.28
CA ARG A 374 -9.70 7.58 5.34
C ARG A 374 -10.13 6.12 5.45
N ARG A 375 -10.87 5.73 6.49
CA ARG A 375 -11.41 4.37 6.64
C ARG A 375 -12.14 3.92 5.38
N ASP A 376 -12.97 4.79 4.83
CA ASP A 376 -13.84 4.48 3.68
C ASP A 376 -13.04 4.32 2.39
N THR A 377 -12.08 5.20 2.17
CA THR A 377 -11.12 5.12 1.07
C THR A 377 -10.28 3.83 1.17
N THR A 378 -9.88 3.45 2.38
CA THR A 378 -9.07 2.25 2.61
C THR A 378 -9.88 0.98 2.30
N HIS A 379 -11.15 0.93 2.70
CA HIS A 379 -12.04 -0.17 2.32
C HIS A 379 -12.28 -0.25 0.81
N LEU A 380 -12.46 0.89 0.13
CA LEU A 380 -12.57 0.91 -1.33
C LEU A 380 -11.31 0.34 -2.01
N ILE A 381 -10.13 0.80 -1.59
CA ILE A 381 -8.84 0.33 -2.09
C ILE A 381 -8.71 -1.18 -1.88
N LEU A 382 -8.95 -1.68 -0.66
CA LEU A 382 -8.90 -3.14 -0.40
C LEU A 382 -9.90 -3.90 -1.27
N GLY A 383 -11.10 -3.37 -1.47
CA GLY A 383 -12.11 -3.92 -2.37
C GLY A 383 -11.58 -4.11 -3.79
N GLU A 384 -10.94 -3.08 -4.36
CA GLU A 384 -10.30 -3.15 -5.68
C GLU A 384 -9.13 -4.16 -5.68
N LEU A 385 -8.19 -4.05 -4.73
CA LEU A 385 -6.99 -4.91 -4.73
C LEU A 385 -7.37 -6.40 -4.62
N TYR A 386 -8.38 -6.73 -3.82
CA TYR A 386 -8.88 -8.10 -3.73
C TYR A 386 -9.68 -8.55 -4.95
N LEU A 387 -10.44 -7.65 -5.60
CA LEU A 387 -11.06 -7.92 -6.89
C LEU A 387 -9.99 -8.30 -7.94
N LEU A 388 -8.92 -7.50 -8.04
CA LEU A 388 -7.82 -7.74 -8.98
C LEU A 388 -7.05 -9.03 -8.67
N GLN A 389 -6.99 -9.46 -7.40
CA GLN A 389 -6.46 -10.77 -7.01
C GLN A 389 -7.45 -11.94 -7.19
N GLU A 390 -8.64 -11.70 -7.76
CA GLU A 390 -9.72 -12.68 -7.90
C GLU A 390 -10.22 -13.26 -6.55
N LYS A 391 -9.99 -12.54 -5.44
CA LYS A 391 -10.48 -12.87 -4.09
C LYS A 391 -11.85 -12.21 -3.84
N PHE A 392 -12.82 -12.57 -4.66
CA PHE A 392 -14.10 -11.85 -4.77
C PHE A 392 -14.91 -11.79 -3.47
N ASP A 393 -14.93 -12.83 -2.64
CA ASP A 393 -15.67 -12.78 -1.37
C ASP A 393 -15.06 -11.79 -0.37
N THR A 394 -13.72 -11.69 -0.32
CA THR A 394 -13.02 -10.69 0.49
C THR A 394 -13.22 -9.28 -0.06
N ALA A 395 -13.20 -9.13 -1.39
CA ALA A 395 -13.51 -7.87 -2.05
C ALA A 395 -14.93 -7.40 -1.70
N LEU A 396 -15.93 -8.27 -1.84
CA LEU A 396 -17.33 -7.98 -1.49
C LEU A 396 -17.47 -7.48 -0.05
N HIS A 397 -16.80 -8.14 0.91
CA HIS A 397 -16.83 -7.72 2.32
C HIS A 397 -16.38 -6.27 2.51
N HIS A 398 -15.25 -5.88 1.93
CA HIS A 398 -14.75 -4.50 2.05
C HIS A 398 -15.62 -3.49 1.28
N LEU A 399 -16.16 -3.86 0.13
CA LEU A 399 -17.06 -3.00 -0.65
C LEU A 399 -18.39 -2.76 0.08
N ASP A 400 -18.94 -3.79 0.73
CA ASP A 400 -20.14 -3.66 1.56
C ASP A 400 -19.88 -2.72 2.75
N LEU A 401 -18.75 -2.85 3.45
CA LEU A 401 -18.36 -1.94 4.54
C LEU A 401 -18.18 -0.49 4.08
N SER A 402 -17.64 -0.28 2.87
CA SER A 402 -17.50 1.05 2.27
C SER A 402 -18.86 1.68 1.96
N ILE A 403 -19.82 0.90 1.44
CA ILE A 403 -21.19 1.37 1.15
C ILE A 403 -21.95 1.67 2.45
N GLU A 404 -21.88 0.77 3.43
CA GLU A 404 -22.54 0.94 4.73
C GLU A 404 -22.04 2.17 5.46
N THR A 405 -20.73 2.40 5.50
CA THR A 405 -20.16 3.56 6.19
C THR A 405 -20.61 4.87 5.54
N GLN A 406 -20.56 4.94 4.20
CA GLN A 406 -21.03 6.11 3.46
C GLN A 406 -22.50 6.41 3.73
N SER A 407 -23.34 5.37 3.79
CA SER A 407 -24.75 5.52 4.15
C SER A 407 -24.95 6.08 5.56
N VAL A 408 -24.15 5.65 6.54
CA VAL A 408 -24.22 6.15 7.92
C VAL A 408 -23.75 7.61 8.01
N GLN A 409 -22.74 7.99 7.22
CA GLN A 409 -22.20 9.35 7.21
C GLN A 409 -23.00 10.33 6.33
N GLY A 410 -23.98 9.85 5.57
CA GLY A 410 -24.69 10.67 4.58
C GLY A 410 -23.79 11.13 3.42
N SER A 411 -22.71 10.40 3.14
CA SER A 411 -21.76 10.66 2.06
C SER A 411 -22.07 9.77 0.86
N ASP A 412 -21.80 10.27 -0.35
CA ASP A 412 -21.99 9.56 -1.64
C ASP A 412 -20.68 9.52 -2.45
N ARG A 413 -19.59 10.04 -1.90
CA ARG A 413 -18.36 10.34 -2.65
C ARG A 413 -17.75 9.13 -3.37
N LEU A 414 -17.84 7.94 -2.79
CA LEU A 414 -17.23 6.71 -3.30
C LEU A 414 -18.28 5.65 -3.66
N ASN A 415 -19.57 6.01 -3.66
CA ASN A 415 -20.66 5.06 -3.75
C ASN A 415 -20.71 4.37 -5.12
N VAL A 416 -20.55 5.15 -6.20
CA VAL A 416 -20.57 4.64 -7.57
C VAL A 416 -19.46 3.61 -7.77
N LEU A 417 -18.23 3.94 -7.36
CA LEU A 417 -17.08 3.05 -7.44
C LEU A 417 -17.31 1.76 -6.65
N ALA A 418 -17.72 1.86 -5.38
CA ALA A 418 -17.95 0.69 -4.53
C ALA A 418 -19.03 -0.23 -5.10
N ARG A 419 -20.14 0.34 -5.62
CA ARG A 419 -21.22 -0.41 -6.25
C ARG A 419 -20.80 -1.08 -7.56
N ALA A 420 -20.01 -0.39 -8.38
CA ALA A 420 -19.53 -0.93 -9.65
C ALA A 420 -18.59 -2.13 -9.44
N PHE A 421 -17.60 -2.00 -8.54
CA PHE A 421 -16.73 -3.12 -8.17
C PHE A 421 -17.52 -4.29 -7.54
N ARG A 422 -18.54 -3.98 -6.73
CA ARG A 422 -19.39 -5.00 -6.11
C ARG A 422 -20.20 -5.75 -7.16
N ALA A 423 -20.80 -5.05 -8.12
CA ALA A 423 -21.52 -5.66 -9.23
C ALA A 423 -20.60 -6.59 -10.04
N GLU A 424 -19.36 -6.16 -10.32
CA GLU A 424 -18.37 -7.00 -10.99
C GLU A 424 -18.03 -8.27 -10.18
N CYS A 425 -17.80 -8.15 -8.87
CA CYS A 425 -17.55 -9.31 -8.00
C CYS A 425 -18.72 -10.31 -8.01
N LEU A 426 -19.96 -9.81 -7.92
CA LEU A 426 -21.16 -10.66 -7.94
C LEU A 426 -21.32 -11.38 -9.28
N TRP A 427 -21.04 -10.71 -10.38
CA TRP A 427 -21.08 -11.32 -11.71
C TRP A 427 -20.01 -12.38 -11.88
N ARG A 428 -18.75 -12.07 -11.50
CA ARG A 428 -17.62 -13.02 -11.61
C ARG A 428 -17.72 -14.24 -10.71
N THR A 429 -18.49 -14.15 -9.63
CA THR A 429 -18.82 -15.28 -8.74
C THR A 429 -20.07 -16.05 -9.18
N GLY A 430 -20.76 -15.60 -10.22
CA GLY A 430 -22.01 -16.20 -10.69
C GLY A 430 -23.20 -15.98 -9.74
N LYS A 431 -23.09 -15.07 -8.78
CA LYS A 431 -24.18 -14.71 -7.86
C LYS A 431 -25.26 -13.88 -8.55
N ILE A 432 -24.89 -13.18 -9.64
CA ILE A 432 -25.81 -12.53 -10.57
C ILE A 432 -25.45 -12.91 -12.01
N ASP A 433 -26.45 -12.91 -12.90
CA ASP A 433 -26.23 -13.08 -14.33
C ASP A 433 -25.74 -11.77 -14.99
N PHE A 434 -25.31 -11.87 -16.26
CA PHE A 434 -24.80 -10.73 -17.00
C PHE A 434 -25.85 -9.61 -17.20
N ASN A 435 -27.10 -9.96 -17.49
CA ASN A 435 -28.19 -8.99 -17.65
C ASN A 435 -28.48 -8.20 -16.36
N THR A 436 -28.32 -8.84 -15.19
CA THR A 436 -28.46 -8.16 -13.90
C THR A 436 -27.23 -7.30 -13.59
N PHE A 437 -26.03 -7.75 -13.96
CA PHE A 437 -24.82 -6.93 -13.89
C PHE A 437 -24.95 -5.65 -14.74
N GLU A 438 -25.33 -5.77 -16.01
CA GLU A 438 -25.56 -4.64 -16.93
C GLU A 438 -26.58 -3.66 -16.35
N ARG A 439 -27.74 -4.13 -15.89
CA ARG A 439 -28.75 -3.27 -15.23
C ARG A 439 -28.22 -2.57 -13.98
N GLN A 440 -27.34 -3.20 -13.21
CA GLN A 440 -26.74 -2.55 -12.04
C GLN A 440 -25.78 -1.43 -12.46
N ILE A 441 -24.96 -1.64 -13.48
CA ILE A 441 -24.07 -0.61 -14.04
C ILE A 441 -24.89 0.55 -14.61
N ASP A 442 -25.92 0.27 -15.41
CA ASP A 442 -26.80 1.30 -16.00
C ASP A 442 -27.58 2.11 -14.93
N SER A 443 -27.79 1.52 -13.75
CA SER A 443 -28.47 2.19 -12.62
C SER A 443 -27.55 3.08 -11.79
N LEU A 444 -26.24 3.07 -12.05
CA LEU A 444 -25.29 3.96 -11.38
C LEU A 444 -25.58 5.42 -11.76
N ASN A 445 -25.49 6.31 -10.78
CA ASN A 445 -25.76 7.74 -10.96
C ASN A 445 -24.46 8.53 -10.81
N PRO A 446 -23.61 8.62 -11.84
CA PRO A 446 -22.32 9.30 -11.76
C PRO A 446 -22.51 10.81 -11.51
N LYS A 447 -21.77 11.36 -10.54
CA LYS A 447 -21.84 12.77 -10.15
C LYS A 447 -20.51 13.49 -10.26
N GLN A 448 -19.40 12.75 -10.16
CA GLN A 448 -18.04 13.28 -10.17
C GLN A 448 -17.27 12.73 -11.38
N GLU A 449 -16.20 13.41 -11.81
CA GLU A 449 -15.41 13.00 -12.98
C GLU A 449 -14.99 11.52 -12.92
N PHE A 450 -14.46 11.06 -11.79
CA PHE A 450 -14.05 9.66 -11.63
C PHE A 450 -15.22 8.66 -11.63
N ASP A 451 -16.45 9.09 -11.32
CA ASP A 451 -17.64 8.24 -11.45
C ASP A 451 -17.94 7.96 -12.94
N PHE A 452 -17.81 8.98 -13.78
CA PHE A 452 -17.97 8.85 -15.24
C PHE A 452 -16.88 7.95 -15.83
N ILE A 453 -15.66 7.98 -15.28
CA ILE A 453 -14.58 7.07 -15.68
C ILE A 453 -14.94 5.62 -15.35
N ALA A 454 -15.36 5.34 -14.12
CA ALA A 454 -15.77 3.99 -13.74
C ALA A 454 -16.96 3.49 -14.58
N HIS A 455 -17.97 4.34 -14.78
CA HIS A 455 -19.11 4.01 -15.63
C HIS A 455 -18.67 3.72 -17.07
N SER A 456 -17.86 4.60 -17.68
CA SER A 456 -17.32 4.40 -19.04
C SER A 456 -16.55 3.09 -19.16
N PHE A 457 -15.69 2.75 -18.19
CA PHE A 457 -14.97 1.48 -18.20
C PHE A 457 -15.93 0.28 -18.28
N TYR A 458 -16.93 0.24 -17.39
CA TYR A 458 -17.87 -0.87 -17.35
C TYR A 458 -18.79 -0.90 -18.58
N THR A 459 -19.20 0.25 -19.11
CA THR A 459 -19.94 0.31 -20.38
C THR A 459 -19.11 -0.25 -21.54
N GLY A 460 -17.82 0.09 -21.62
CA GLY A 460 -16.89 -0.48 -22.60
C GLY A 460 -16.80 -2.00 -22.48
N MET A 461 -16.63 -2.51 -21.25
CA MET A 461 -16.59 -3.95 -20.97
C MET A 461 -17.90 -4.65 -21.37
N ILE A 462 -19.06 -4.04 -21.10
CA ILE A 462 -20.39 -4.54 -21.52
C ILE A 462 -20.48 -4.61 -23.05
N GLN A 463 -19.99 -3.61 -23.79
CA GLN A 463 -19.96 -3.65 -25.25
C GLN A 463 -19.08 -4.80 -25.78
N VAL A 464 -17.95 -5.10 -25.12
CA VAL A 464 -17.11 -6.25 -25.48
C VAL A 464 -17.85 -7.58 -25.24
N GLU A 465 -18.54 -7.72 -24.12
CA GLU A 465 -19.34 -8.92 -23.80
C GLU A 465 -20.48 -9.15 -24.80
N HIS A 466 -21.12 -8.08 -25.29
CA HIS A 466 -22.10 -8.16 -26.38
C HIS A 466 -21.48 -8.44 -27.77
N GLY A 467 -20.16 -8.52 -27.88
CA GLY A 467 -19.44 -8.71 -29.15
C GLY A 467 -19.29 -7.45 -30.00
N HIS A 468 -19.71 -6.29 -29.50
CA HIS A 468 -19.62 -4.99 -30.19
C HIS A 468 -18.25 -4.32 -29.99
N VAL A 469 -17.16 -5.02 -30.32
CA VAL A 469 -15.78 -4.58 -30.03
C VAL A 469 -15.43 -3.19 -30.56
N ALA A 470 -15.96 -2.79 -31.72
CA ALA A 470 -15.74 -1.45 -32.28
C ALA A 470 -16.43 -0.34 -31.47
N ARG A 471 -17.61 -0.62 -30.89
CA ARG A 471 -18.34 0.35 -30.06
C ARG A 471 -17.71 0.53 -28.68
N ALA A 472 -16.92 -0.44 -28.23
CA ALA A 472 -16.25 -0.40 -26.94
C ALA A 472 -15.05 0.58 -26.90
N ILE A 473 -14.37 0.79 -28.04
CA ILE A 473 -13.16 1.62 -28.16
C ILE A 473 -13.29 3.02 -27.53
N PRO A 474 -14.29 3.85 -27.90
CA PRO A 474 -14.39 5.22 -27.37
C PRO A 474 -14.59 5.26 -25.85
N TYR A 475 -15.20 4.22 -25.26
CA TYR A 475 -15.36 4.14 -23.80
C TYR A 475 -14.02 3.91 -23.09
N PHE A 476 -13.16 3.05 -23.63
CA PHE A 476 -11.83 2.83 -23.07
C PHE A 476 -10.89 4.02 -23.30
N GLU A 477 -11.03 4.73 -24.43
CA GLU A 477 -10.30 5.98 -24.68
C GLU A 477 -10.69 7.06 -23.66
N ALA A 478 -11.98 7.23 -23.36
CA ALA A 478 -12.43 8.15 -22.32
C ALA A 478 -11.83 7.84 -20.93
N VAL A 479 -11.60 6.56 -20.61
CA VAL A 479 -10.96 6.15 -19.35
C VAL A 479 -9.46 6.46 -19.33
N ILE A 480 -8.77 6.24 -20.46
CA ILE A 480 -7.33 6.48 -20.58
C ILE A 480 -7.03 7.99 -20.48
N GLU A 481 -7.83 8.81 -21.15
CA GLU A 481 -7.69 10.27 -21.21
C GLU A 481 -8.21 10.98 -19.96
N GLY A 482 -9.15 10.37 -19.23
CA GLY A 482 -9.77 10.96 -18.06
C GLY A 482 -8.98 10.85 -16.77
N VAL A 483 -9.47 11.56 -15.73
CA VAL A 483 -8.91 11.53 -14.38
C VAL A 483 -9.44 10.31 -13.63
N ALA A 484 -8.74 9.18 -13.75
CA ALA A 484 -9.08 7.98 -12.99
C ALA A 484 -8.58 8.10 -11.54
N LEU A 485 -9.46 7.87 -10.57
CA LEU A 485 -9.06 7.75 -9.15
C LEU A 485 -8.22 6.49 -8.91
N MET A 486 -8.44 5.44 -9.71
CA MET A 486 -7.88 4.10 -9.53
C MET A 486 -7.15 3.65 -10.79
N ASP A 487 -5.88 3.25 -10.65
CA ASP A 487 -4.99 2.86 -11.75
C ASP A 487 -5.45 1.56 -12.44
N GLY A 488 -6.19 0.70 -11.72
CA GLY A 488 -6.75 -0.53 -12.26
C GLY A 488 -7.61 -0.28 -13.50
N PHE A 489 -8.42 0.78 -13.51
CA PHE A 489 -9.24 1.12 -14.68
C PHE A 489 -8.41 1.52 -15.89
N ARG A 490 -7.35 2.33 -15.73
CA ARG A 490 -6.50 2.77 -16.84
C ARG A 490 -5.77 1.59 -17.47
N LEU A 491 -5.13 0.75 -16.65
CA LEU A 491 -4.41 -0.44 -17.11
C LEU A 491 -5.33 -1.41 -17.87
N ARG A 492 -6.49 -1.74 -17.29
CA ARG A 492 -7.47 -2.62 -17.93
C ARG A 492 -8.00 -2.01 -19.22
N SER A 493 -8.22 -0.70 -19.26
CA SER A 493 -8.69 0.01 -20.47
C SER A 493 -7.67 -0.03 -21.60
N HIS A 494 -6.37 0.15 -21.32
CA HIS A 494 -5.33 -0.05 -22.34
C HIS A 494 -5.39 -1.47 -22.91
N ALA A 495 -5.55 -2.49 -22.07
CA ALA A 495 -5.61 -3.88 -22.53
C ALA A 495 -6.85 -4.18 -23.38
N PHE A 496 -8.03 -3.75 -22.94
CA PHE A 496 -9.26 -3.90 -23.72
C PHE A 496 -9.25 -3.07 -25.01
N ARG A 497 -8.75 -1.82 -24.98
CA ARG A 497 -8.62 -0.99 -26.19
C ARG A 497 -7.69 -1.66 -27.20
N THR A 498 -6.54 -2.18 -26.77
CA THR A 498 -5.64 -2.94 -27.65
C THR A 498 -6.34 -4.15 -28.25
N PHE A 499 -7.05 -4.94 -27.44
CA PHE A 499 -7.83 -6.08 -27.93
C PHE A 499 -8.88 -5.67 -28.97
N CYS A 500 -9.65 -4.62 -28.70
CA CYS A 500 -10.67 -4.09 -29.61
C CYS A 500 -10.05 -3.60 -30.93
N ARG A 501 -8.99 -2.78 -30.88
CA ARG A 501 -8.30 -2.27 -32.08
C ARG A 501 -7.78 -3.40 -32.95
N TRP A 502 -7.11 -4.37 -32.35
CA TRP A 502 -6.60 -5.56 -33.05
C TRP A 502 -7.75 -6.37 -33.68
N SER A 503 -8.83 -6.61 -32.93
CA SER A 503 -10.01 -7.33 -33.42
C SER A 503 -10.73 -6.61 -34.57
N THR A 504 -10.57 -5.28 -34.68
CA THR A 504 -11.11 -4.47 -35.79
C THR A 504 -10.16 -4.30 -36.98
N GLY A 505 -9.03 -5.02 -37.01
CA GLY A 505 -8.12 -5.07 -38.16
C GLY A 505 -6.87 -4.20 -38.07
N VAL A 506 -6.62 -3.54 -36.95
CA VAL A 506 -5.32 -2.88 -36.69
C VAL A 506 -4.26 -3.96 -36.45
N SER A 507 -3.04 -3.75 -36.96
CA SER A 507 -1.94 -4.71 -36.72
C SER A 507 -1.67 -4.87 -35.22
N LEU A 508 -1.29 -6.07 -34.78
CA LEU A 508 -1.03 -6.35 -33.37
C LEU A 508 0.05 -5.41 -32.81
N GLN A 509 1.11 -5.17 -33.58
CA GLN A 509 2.21 -4.29 -33.18
C GLN A 509 1.72 -2.86 -32.92
N GLU A 510 0.96 -2.29 -33.84
CA GLU A 510 0.43 -0.93 -33.72
C GLU A 510 -0.60 -0.80 -32.60
N ALA A 511 -1.49 -1.78 -32.45
CA ALA A 511 -2.50 -1.79 -31.39
C ALA A 511 -1.89 -1.86 -29.97
N SER A 512 -0.66 -2.38 -29.85
CA SER A 512 -0.04 -2.74 -28.56
C SER A 512 0.97 -1.73 -28.03
N ILE A 513 1.35 -0.71 -28.80
CA ILE A 513 2.41 0.26 -28.45
C ILE A 513 2.21 0.83 -27.05
N GLU A 514 1.04 1.44 -26.81
CA GLU A 514 0.73 2.10 -25.54
C GLU A 514 0.64 1.09 -24.38
N LEU A 515 0.04 -0.09 -24.60
CA LEU A 515 -0.08 -1.11 -23.55
C LEU A 515 1.29 -1.64 -23.12
N ILE A 516 2.20 -1.87 -24.07
CA ILE A 516 3.57 -2.33 -23.78
C ILE A 516 4.33 -1.25 -23.00
N GLU A 517 4.20 0.01 -23.41
CA GLU A 517 4.82 1.13 -22.71
C GLU A 517 4.33 1.22 -21.25
N VAL A 518 3.01 1.19 -21.04
CA VAL A 518 2.41 1.25 -19.71
C VAL A 518 2.84 0.06 -18.86
N LEU A 519 2.81 -1.16 -19.40
CA LEU A 519 3.25 -2.36 -18.67
C LEU A 519 4.73 -2.30 -18.28
N SER A 520 5.57 -1.70 -19.12
CA SER A 520 7.01 -1.56 -18.86
C SER A 520 7.32 -0.55 -17.76
N ARG A 521 6.50 0.50 -17.63
CA ARG A 521 6.67 1.55 -16.61
C ARG A 521 6.01 1.17 -15.30
N ILE A 522 4.73 0.82 -15.35
CA ILE A 522 3.87 0.71 -14.18
C ILE A 522 3.94 -0.69 -13.54
N GLY A 523 4.25 -1.73 -14.30
CA GLY A 523 3.79 -3.07 -13.94
C GLY A 523 2.27 -3.18 -14.11
N GLY A 524 1.64 -4.20 -13.53
CA GLY A 524 0.17 -4.35 -13.62
C GLY A 524 -0.30 -5.70 -14.14
N GLU A 525 0.57 -6.71 -14.21
CA GLU A 525 0.16 -8.09 -14.47
C GLU A 525 -1.01 -8.53 -13.56
N LEU A 526 -0.95 -8.17 -12.27
CA LEU A 526 -2.03 -8.47 -11.32
C LEU A 526 -3.34 -7.74 -11.66
N ALA A 527 -3.26 -6.50 -12.15
CA ALA A 527 -4.44 -5.73 -12.54
C ALA A 527 -5.12 -6.29 -13.80
N LEU A 528 -4.33 -6.88 -14.69
CA LEU A 528 -4.82 -7.50 -15.93
C LEU A 528 -5.26 -8.96 -15.74
N ALA A 529 -4.76 -9.62 -14.70
CA ALA A 529 -5.08 -11.02 -14.39
C ALA A 529 -6.58 -11.27 -14.25
N VAL A 530 -7.32 -10.30 -13.70
CA VAL A 530 -8.78 -10.42 -13.54
C VAL A 530 -9.50 -10.57 -14.89
N ASP A 531 -8.96 -10.00 -15.99
CA ASP A 531 -9.58 -10.05 -17.32
C ASP A 531 -9.00 -11.09 -18.24
N THR A 532 -8.15 -11.98 -17.73
CA THR A 532 -7.40 -12.92 -18.57
C THR A 532 -8.31 -13.79 -19.43
N ASP A 533 -9.52 -14.12 -18.98
CA ASP A 533 -10.50 -14.88 -19.75
C ASP A 533 -10.94 -14.16 -21.03
N ARG A 534 -11.20 -12.85 -20.93
CA ARG A 534 -11.72 -12.02 -22.02
C ARG A 534 -10.61 -11.63 -22.99
N LEU A 535 -9.41 -11.44 -22.45
CA LEU A 535 -8.23 -11.00 -23.17
C LEU A 535 -7.31 -12.17 -23.58
N ALA A 536 -7.77 -13.42 -23.42
CA ALA A 536 -7.00 -14.61 -23.76
C ALA A 536 -6.47 -14.62 -25.20
N PRO A 537 -7.26 -14.23 -26.22
CA PRO A 537 -6.76 -14.17 -27.60
C PRO A 537 -5.60 -13.16 -27.74
N LEU A 538 -5.70 -12.02 -27.07
CA LEU A 538 -4.66 -10.98 -27.11
C LEU A 538 -3.36 -11.48 -26.49
N TYR A 539 -3.43 -12.08 -25.30
CA TYR A 539 -2.24 -12.55 -24.60
C TYR A 539 -1.57 -13.74 -25.29
N ALA A 540 -2.36 -14.65 -25.88
CA ALA A 540 -1.83 -15.71 -26.73
C ALA A 540 -1.04 -15.12 -27.91
N ALA A 541 -1.62 -14.15 -28.62
CA ALA A 541 -0.94 -13.47 -29.72
C ALA A 541 0.33 -12.74 -29.25
N PHE A 542 0.32 -12.12 -28.07
CA PHE A 542 1.54 -11.51 -27.52
C PHE A 542 2.63 -12.54 -27.27
N ALA A 543 2.29 -13.70 -26.71
CA ALA A 543 3.26 -14.77 -26.45
C ALA A 543 3.88 -15.29 -27.75
N ASP A 544 3.04 -15.52 -28.77
CA ASP A 544 3.44 -16.02 -30.09
C ASP A 544 4.33 -15.04 -30.84
N HIS A 545 4.03 -13.74 -30.77
CA HIS A 545 4.82 -12.67 -31.39
C HIS A 545 5.93 -12.10 -30.51
N HIS A 546 6.15 -12.67 -29.32
CA HIS A 546 7.13 -12.22 -28.32
C HIS A 546 6.99 -10.73 -27.93
N LEU A 547 5.76 -10.23 -27.89
CA LEU A 547 5.40 -8.87 -27.46
C LEU A 547 5.15 -8.81 -25.95
N GLY A 548 5.45 -7.67 -25.32
CA GLY A 548 5.15 -7.43 -23.89
C GLY A 548 6.02 -8.20 -22.88
N GLY A 549 7.06 -8.89 -23.34
CA GLY A 549 8.07 -9.53 -22.48
C GLY A 549 7.51 -10.60 -21.53
N GLY A 550 8.10 -10.68 -20.33
CA GLY A 550 7.76 -11.72 -19.34
C GLY A 550 6.33 -11.63 -18.81
N ALA A 551 5.78 -10.42 -18.66
CA ALA A 551 4.43 -10.20 -18.14
C ALA A 551 3.37 -10.76 -19.10
N ALA A 552 3.49 -10.47 -20.40
CA ALA A 552 2.58 -11.01 -21.41
C ALA A 552 2.61 -12.54 -21.48
N ARG A 553 3.81 -13.15 -21.39
CA ARG A 553 3.93 -14.62 -21.33
C ARG A 553 3.23 -15.21 -20.10
N ARG A 554 3.37 -14.60 -18.92
CA ARG A 554 2.69 -15.07 -17.70
C ARG A 554 1.17 -14.90 -17.77
N LEU A 555 0.70 -13.78 -18.31
CA LEU A 555 -0.73 -13.56 -18.59
C LEU A 555 -1.27 -14.59 -19.58
N ALA A 556 -0.54 -14.92 -20.66
CA ALA A 556 -0.95 -15.94 -21.63
C ALA A 556 -1.09 -17.33 -20.98
N VAL A 557 -0.14 -17.71 -20.13
CA VAL A 557 -0.20 -18.97 -19.36
C VAL A 557 -1.38 -19.01 -18.39
N ARG A 558 -1.74 -17.87 -17.78
CA ARG A 558 -2.94 -17.74 -16.93
C ARG A 558 -4.24 -17.73 -17.75
N ALA A 559 -4.18 -17.25 -18.99
CA ALA A 559 -5.31 -17.12 -19.89
C ALA A 559 -5.83 -18.46 -20.36
N ARG A 560 -4.89 -19.35 -20.72
CA ARG A 560 -5.18 -20.71 -21.12
C ARG A 560 -4.18 -21.67 -20.47
N PRO A 561 -4.51 -22.23 -19.29
CA PRO A 561 -3.69 -23.25 -18.68
C PRO A 561 -3.50 -24.42 -19.66
N THR A 562 -2.25 -24.77 -19.94
CA THR A 562 -1.95 -25.94 -20.77
C THR A 562 -2.04 -27.18 -19.90
N VAL A 563 -2.95 -28.07 -20.24
CA VAL A 563 -3.10 -29.39 -19.60
C VAL A 563 -2.45 -30.42 -20.49
N ARG A 564 -1.31 -30.98 -20.05
CA ARG A 564 -0.70 -32.13 -20.70
C ARG A 564 -1.20 -33.41 -20.04
N ILE A 565 -1.72 -34.31 -20.85
CA ILE A 565 -2.32 -35.57 -20.42
C ILE A 565 -1.58 -36.68 -21.15
N ALA A 566 -0.99 -37.60 -20.39
CA ALA A 566 -0.49 -38.85 -20.91
C ALA A 566 -1.49 -39.95 -20.59
N LEU A 567 -2.09 -40.54 -21.62
CA LEU A 567 -3.03 -41.65 -21.55
C LEU A 567 -2.40 -42.96 -22.04
N LEU A 568 -1.25 -42.89 -22.72
CA LEU A 568 -0.48 -44.05 -23.13
C LEU A 568 0.54 -44.41 -22.04
N GLY A 569 0.58 -45.68 -21.65
CA GLY A 569 1.40 -46.14 -20.54
C GLY A 569 0.86 -45.68 -19.19
N ASN A 570 1.68 -44.95 -18.42
CA ASN A 570 1.28 -44.49 -17.10
C ASN A 570 0.45 -43.21 -17.20
N PHE A 571 -0.76 -43.22 -16.62
CA PHE A 571 -1.61 -42.03 -16.54
C PHE A 571 -0.92 -40.90 -15.78
N THR A 572 -0.68 -39.77 -16.46
CA THR A 572 -0.18 -38.55 -15.83
C THR A 572 -0.91 -37.32 -16.37
N VAL A 573 -1.12 -36.33 -15.49
CA VAL A 573 -1.71 -35.04 -15.87
C VAL A 573 -0.84 -33.96 -15.26
N THR A 574 -0.40 -33.01 -16.09
CA THR A 574 0.28 -31.81 -15.64
C THR A 574 -0.45 -30.58 -16.14
N VAL A 575 -0.60 -29.56 -15.30
CA VAL A 575 -1.17 -28.26 -15.68
C VAL A 575 -0.09 -27.21 -15.52
N ASN A 576 0.26 -26.54 -16.62
CA ASN A 576 1.39 -25.60 -16.67
C ASN A 576 2.70 -26.19 -16.10
N GLY A 577 2.92 -27.49 -16.30
CA GLY A 577 4.08 -28.23 -15.78
C GLY A 577 3.99 -28.67 -14.31
N THR A 578 2.88 -28.37 -13.62
CA THR A 578 2.63 -28.86 -12.24
C THR A 578 1.85 -30.16 -12.28
N ASP A 579 2.32 -31.19 -11.57
CA ASP A 579 1.63 -32.47 -11.48
C ASP A 579 0.26 -32.35 -10.78
N VAL A 580 -0.77 -32.91 -11.42
CA VAL A 580 -2.14 -32.94 -10.90
C VAL A 580 -2.56 -34.36 -10.56
N GLN A 581 -2.85 -34.57 -9.29
CA GLN A 581 -3.23 -35.89 -8.77
C GLN A 581 -4.73 -36.13 -8.86
N ILE A 582 -5.16 -36.96 -9.82
CA ILE A 582 -6.54 -37.46 -9.94
C ILE A 582 -6.63 -38.83 -9.27
N ARG A 583 -7.20 -38.85 -8.06
CA ARG A 583 -7.21 -40.04 -7.18
C ARG A 583 -8.12 -41.16 -7.68
N LEU A 584 -9.32 -40.82 -8.14
CA LEU A 584 -10.32 -41.82 -8.53
C LEU A 584 -10.06 -42.31 -9.96
N ARG A 585 -9.98 -43.62 -10.17
CA ARG A 585 -9.79 -44.22 -11.50
C ARG A 585 -10.88 -43.78 -12.49
N LYS A 586 -12.16 -43.81 -12.06
CA LYS A 586 -13.28 -43.34 -12.90
C LYS A 586 -13.23 -41.86 -13.25
N SER A 587 -12.56 -41.01 -12.47
CA SER A 587 -12.30 -39.61 -12.86
C SER A 587 -11.24 -39.50 -13.95
N ARG A 588 -10.26 -40.41 -13.98
CA ARG A 588 -9.23 -40.49 -15.04
C ARG A 588 -9.86 -40.97 -16.35
N GLU A 589 -10.66 -42.03 -16.28
CA GLU A 589 -11.44 -42.54 -17.41
C GLU A 589 -12.39 -41.45 -17.97
N LEU A 590 -13.09 -40.71 -17.09
CA LEU A 590 -13.94 -39.58 -17.49
C LEU A 590 -13.16 -38.51 -18.26
N LEU A 591 -11.97 -38.11 -17.75
CA LEU A 591 -11.12 -37.13 -18.42
C LEU A 591 -10.67 -37.65 -19.79
N ALA A 592 -10.20 -38.89 -19.86
CA ALA A 592 -9.76 -39.52 -21.10
C ALA A 592 -10.88 -39.59 -22.15
N PHE A 593 -12.09 -39.98 -21.74
CA PHE A 593 -13.26 -40.02 -22.61
C PHE A 593 -13.54 -38.63 -23.21
N LEU A 594 -13.58 -37.59 -22.38
CA LEU A 594 -13.84 -36.22 -22.85
C LEU A 594 -12.71 -35.66 -23.75
N CYS A 595 -11.47 -36.09 -23.54
CA CYS A 595 -10.36 -35.70 -24.43
C CYS A 595 -10.48 -36.31 -25.83
N LEU A 596 -10.89 -37.58 -25.92
CA LEU A 596 -10.93 -38.32 -27.18
C LEU A 596 -12.24 -38.12 -27.95
N GLN A 597 -13.37 -38.15 -27.23
CA GLN A 597 -14.71 -38.09 -27.81
C GLN A 597 -15.32 -36.69 -27.78
N GLY A 598 -14.76 -35.76 -26.99
CA GLY A 598 -15.28 -34.41 -26.84
C GLY A 598 -16.49 -34.33 -25.90
N ALA A 599 -17.45 -33.45 -26.23
CA ALA A 599 -18.60 -33.19 -25.37
C ALA A 599 -19.58 -34.37 -25.34
N ALA A 600 -20.08 -34.73 -24.15
CA ALA A 600 -20.91 -35.93 -23.96
C ALA A 600 -22.04 -35.70 -22.96
N THR A 601 -23.20 -36.34 -23.20
CA THR A 601 -24.32 -36.31 -22.25
C THR A 601 -24.00 -37.13 -21.01
N ARG A 602 -24.79 -36.91 -19.94
CA ARG A 602 -24.71 -37.76 -18.74
C ARG A 602 -24.86 -39.24 -19.10
N ASP A 603 -25.82 -39.58 -19.95
CA ASP A 603 -26.11 -40.98 -20.26
C ASP A 603 -24.98 -41.62 -21.08
N GLN A 604 -24.39 -40.90 -22.03
CA GLN A 604 -23.20 -41.38 -22.76
C GLN A 604 -22.02 -41.67 -21.82
N LEU A 605 -21.75 -40.76 -20.87
CA LEU A 605 -20.69 -40.94 -19.89
C LEU A 605 -20.98 -42.09 -18.92
N MET A 606 -22.24 -42.24 -18.50
CA MET A 606 -22.67 -43.36 -17.65
C MET A 606 -22.50 -44.70 -18.36
N THR A 607 -22.90 -44.77 -19.64
CA THR A 607 -22.73 -45.97 -20.46
C THR A 607 -21.26 -46.31 -20.65
N ALA A 608 -20.42 -45.34 -21.00
CA ALA A 608 -18.99 -45.59 -21.19
C ALA A 608 -18.31 -46.03 -19.89
N LEU A 609 -18.52 -45.32 -18.78
CA LEU A 609 -17.77 -45.56 -17.55
C LEU A 609 -18.22 -46.81 -16.77
N TRP A 610 -19.39 -47.39 -17.07
CA TRP A 610 -19.96 -48.55 -16.36
C TRP A 610 -20.67 -49.54 -17.30
N ASP A 611 -20.27 -49.62 -18.57
CA ASP A 611 -20.76 -50.60 -19.57
C ASP A 611 -22.31 -50.68 -19.65
N GLY A 612 -22.98 -49.53 -19.51
CA GLY A 612 -24.44 -49.43 -19.57
C GLY A 612 -25.20 -50.07 -18.40
N GLU A 613 -24.54 -50.40 -17.29
CA GLU A 613 -25.21 -50.98 -16.12
C GLU A 613 -26.34 -50.08 -15.57
N ALA A 614 -27.50 -50.68 -15.28
CA ALA A 614 -28.68 -49.97 -14.80
C ALA A 614 -28.84 -50.06 -13.26
N ARG A 615 -27.78 -49.79 -12.48
CA ARG A 615 -27.85 -49.74 -11.01
C ARG A 615 -28.14 -48.31 -10.54
N THR A 616 -29.07 -48.16 -9.61
CA THR A 616 -29.49 -46.86 -9.05
C THR A 616 -28.33 -46.10 -8.37
N GLU A 617 -27.36 -46.82 -7.80
CA GLU A 617 -26.18 -46.26 -7.12
C GLU A 617 -25.18 -45.56 -8.05
N LEU A 618 -25.15 -45.92 -9.34
CA LEU A 618 -24.16 -45.39 -10.29
C LEU A 618 -24.32 -43.89 -10.50
N GLY A 619 -25.53 -43.36 -10.33
CA GLY A 619 -25.75 -41.91 -10.34
C GLY A 619 -24.98 -41.18 -9.24
N SER A 620 -24.77 -41.82 -8.08
CA SER A 620 -23.93 -41.29 -7.00
C SER A 620 -22.45 -41.38 -7.36
N TYR A 621 -21.99 -42.53 -7.88
CA TYR A 621 -20.59 -42.71 -8.28
C TYR A 621 -20.16 -41.76 -9.42
N PHE A 622 -21.06 -41.49 -10.38
CA PHE A 622 -20.81 -40.46 -11.40
C PHE A 622 -20.63 -39.08 -10.80
N LYS A 623 -21.48 -38.66 -9.86
CA LYS A 623 -21.33 -37.37 -9.17
C LYS A 623 -20.00 -37.31 -8.41
N GLN A 624 -19.56 -38.40 -7.79
CA GLN A 624 -18.27 -38.48 -7.10
C GLN A 624 -17.10 -38.36 -8.09
N ALA A 625 -17.13 -39.09 -9.21
CA ALA A 625 -16.10 -39.01 -10.25
C ALA A 625 -15.99 -37.61 -10.86
N LEU A 626 -17.13 -36.99 -11.17
CA LEU A 626 -17.22 -35.62 -11.67
C LEU A 626 -16.71 -34.61 -10.64
N HIS A 627 -17.10 -34.75 -9.37
CA HIS A 627 -16.66 -33.87 -8.29
C HIS A 627 -15.15 -33.95 -8.07
N ALA A 628 -14.58 -35.15 -8.03
CA ALA A 628 -13.14 -35.35 -7.86
C ALA A 628 -12.33 -34.77 -9.03
N LEU A 629 -12.81 -34.93 -10.27
CA LEU A 629 -12.15 -34.34 -11.44
C LEU A 629 -12.22 -32.80 -11.41
N ARG A 630 -13.40 -32.24 -11.09
CA ARG A 630 -13.56 -30.79 -10.87
C ARG A 630 -12.61 -30.30 -9.78
N GLN A 631 -12.54 -30.98 -8.64
CA GLN A 631 -11.68 -30.60 -7.52
C GLN A 631 -10.19 -30.59 -7.92
N ALA A 632 -9.75 -31.52 -8.75
CA ALA A 632 -8.37 -31.60 -9.22
C ALA A 632 -7.99 -30.46 -10.17
N LEU A 633 -8.90 -30.03 -11.05
CA LEU A 633 -8.62 -29.01 -12.08
C LEU A 633 -8.97 -27.57 -11.66
N ARG A 634 -9.91 -27.40 -10.71
CA ARG A 634 -10.39 -26.08 -10.28
C ARG A 634 -9.32 -25.11 -9.77
N PRO A 635 -8.23 -25.55 -9.08
CA PRO A 635 -7.16 -24.64 -8.68
C PRO A 635 -6.50 -23.86 -9.83
N PHE A 636 -6.61 -24.37 -11.06
CA PHE A 636 -6.01 -23.76 -12.25
C PHE A 636 -6.98 -22.92 -13.09
N LEU A 637 -8.27 -22.94 -12.74
CA LEU A 637 -9.35 -22.28 -13.49
C LEU A 637 -10.09 -21.21 -12.68
N GLY A 638 -9.70 -20.99 -11.41
CA GLY A 638 -10.32 -19.99 -10.55
C GLY A 638 -11.79 -20.31 -10.25
N SER A 639 -12.69 -19.38 -10.56
CA SER A 639 -14.14 -19.54 -10.34
C SER A 639 -14.84 -20.36 -11.43
N GLN A 640 -14.22 -20.59 -12.59
CA GLN A 640 -14.83 -21.33 -13.70
C GLN A 640 -14.98 -22.82 -13.40
N ASP A 641 -16.07 -23.42 -13.88
CA ASP A 641 -16.28 -24.87 -13.81
C ASP A 641 -15.34 -25.58 -14.81
N PRO A 642 -14.45 -26.50 -14.39
CA PRO A 642 -13.61 -27.26 -15.32
C PRO A 642 -14.39 -28.21 -16.23
N LEU A 643 -15.60 -28.60 -15.82
CA LEU A 643 -16.51 -29.44 -16.59
C LEU A 643 -17.91 -28.82 -16.65
N PRO A 644 -18.08 -27.72 -17.41
CA PRO A 644 -19.39 -27.07 -17.51
C PRO A 644 -20.42 -28.02 -18.15
N LEU A 645 -21.65 -27.94 -17.66
CA LEU A 645 -22.81 -28.60 -18.26
C LEU A 645 -23.58 -27.57 -19.09
N THR A 646 -23.38 -27.57 -20.40
CA THR A 646 -24.00 -26.63 -21.34
C THR A 646 -24.86 -27.40 -22.32
N ASN A 647 -26.12 -27.01 -22.50
CA ASN A 647 -27.07 -27.69 -23.39
C ASN A 647 -27.17 -29.21 -23.14
N GLY A 648 -27.10 -29.65 -21.88
CA GLY A 648 -27.23 -31.06 -21.50
C GLY A 648 -25.99 -31.94 -21.72
N VAL A 649 -24.87 -31.37 -22.18
CA VAL A 649 -23.60 -32.09 -22.36
C VAL A 649 -22.51 -31.53 -21.45
N TYR A 650 -21.70 -32.44 -20.90
CA TYR A 650 -20.45 -32.14 -20.23
C TYR A 650 -19.34 -32.00 -21.26
N ARG A 651 -18.43 -31.04 -21.04
CA ARG A 651 -17.21 -30.85 -21.85
C ARG A 651 -16.07 -30.40 -20.95
N LEU A 652 -14.84 -30.48 -21.43
CA LEU A 652 -13.73 -29.77 -20.80
C LEU A 652 -13.89 -28.27 -21.05
N ALA A 653 -13.56 -27.44 -20.05
CA ALA A 653 -13.63 -25.99 -20.16
C ALA A 653 -12.79 -25.49 -21.34
N GLU A 654 -13.35 -24.59 -22.16
CA GLU A 654 -12.71 -24.03 -23.37
C GLU A 654 -11.46 -23.19 -23.08
N LYS A 655 -11.28 -22.84 -21.82
CA LYS A 655 -10.09 -22.16 -21.28
C LYS A 655 -8.88 -23.10 -21.20
N LEU A 656 -9.07 -24.42 -21.15
CA LEU A 656 -7.96 -25.37 -21.08
C LEU A 656 -7.37 -25.61 -22.48
N ASP A 657 -6.06 -25.41 -22.64
CA ASP A 657 -5.33 -25.89 -23.82
C ASP A 657 -4.95 -27.36 -23.59
N ILE A 658 -5.76 -28.28 -24.11
CA ILE A 658 -5.60 -29.71 -23.90
C ILE A 658 -4.57 -30.27 -24.88
N ARG A 659 -3.47 -30.82 -24.34
CA ARG A 659 -2.45 -31.57 -25.08
C ARG A 659 -2.46 -33.02 -24.61
N CYS A 660 -2.99 -33.91 -25.43
CA CYS A 660 -3.15 -35.32 -25.11
C CYS A 660 -2.36 -36.18 -26.11
N ASP A 661 -1.53 -37.09 -25.61
CA ASP A 661 -0.71 -38.01 -26.41
C ASP A 661 -1.56 -38.95 -27.28
N ALA A 662 -2.65 -39.50 -26.75
CA ALA A 662 -3.57 -40.34 -27.49
C ALA A 662 -4.28 -39.55 -28.60
N VAL A 663 -4.66 -38.29 -28.37
CA VAL A 663 -5.26 -37.42 -29.41
C VAL A 663 -4.24 -37.08 -30.50
N ALA A 664 -2.97 -36.84 -30.15
CA ALA A 664 -1.90 -36.64 -31.12
C ALA A 664 -1.73 -37.89 -32.01
N LEU A 665 -1.81 -39.08 -31.43
CA LEU A 665 -1.82 -40.34 -32.19
C LEU A 665 -3.09 -40.50 -33.06
N GLN A 666 -4.28 -40.15 -32.60
CA GLN A 666 -5.48 -40.25 -33.45
C GLN A 666 -5.42 -39.32 -34.68
N SER A 667 -4.63 -38.26 -34.61
CA SER A 667 -4.60 -37.19 -35.62
C SER A 667 -3.33 -37.15 -36.48
N TRP A 668 -2.38 -38.08 -36.31
CA TRP A 668 -1.09 -38.03 -37.03
C TRP A 668 -1.21 -38.07 -38.56
N GLN A 669 -2.28 -38.67 -39.10
CA GLN A 669 -2.54 -38.76 -40.54
C GLN A 669 -3.26 -37.54 -41.13
N LYS A 670 -3.77 -36.62 -40.29
CA LYS A 670 -4.54 -35.48 -40.78
C LYS A 670 -3.61 -34.48 -41.49
N PRO A 671 -4.00 -33.93 -42.65
CA PRO A 671 -3.16 -33.00 -43.41
C PRO A 671 -2.71 -31.76 -42.62
N ASP A 672 -3.56 -31.27 -41.71
CA ASP A 672 -3.30 -30.09 -40.88
C ASP A 672 -2.65 -30.42 -39.53
N SER A 673 -2.13 -31.65 -39.36
CA SER A 673 -1.52 -32.09 -38.12
C SER A 673 -0.11 -31.49 -37.95
N SER A 674 0.13 -30.81 -36.84
CA SER A 674 1.47 -30.29 -36.45
C SER A 674 2.31 -31.33 -35.69
N VAL A 675 1.87 -32.58 -35.63
CA VAL A 675 2.52 -33.65 -34.87
C VAL A 675 3.83 -34.07 -35.54
N ASP A 676 4.92 -34.07 -34.77
CA ASP A 676 6.18 -34.69 -35.19
C ASP A 676 6.05 -36.22 -35.17
N ARG A 677 5.77 -36.78 -36.36
CA ARG A 677 5.55 -38.22 -36.56
C ARG A 677 6.78 -39.06 -36.19
N HIS A 678 7.99 -38.55 -36.40
CA HIS A 678 9.22 -39.26 -36.10
C HIS A 678 9.44 -39.34 -34.60
N HIS A 679 9.27 -38.22 -33.89
CA HIS A 679 9.37 -38.19 -32.44
C HIS A 679 8.29 -39.05 -31.77
N LEU A 680 7.05 -38.98 -32.28
CA LEU A 680 5.95 -39.79 -31.76
C LEU A 680 6.25 -41.29 -31.92
N ALA A 681 6.70 -41.72 -33.10
CA ALA A 681 7.06 -43.12 -33.37
C ALA A 681 8.15 -43.69 -32.46
N ASP A 682 9.10 -42.85 -32.01
CA ASP A 682 10.21 -43.32 -31.20
C ASP A 682 9.83 -43.64 -29.75
N THR A 683 8.84 -42.92 -29.21
CA THR A 683 8.64 -42.77 -27.75
C THR A 683 7.60 -43.73 -27.14
N TYR A 684 7.18 -44.80 -27.84
CA TYR A 684 6.03 -45.66 -27.43
C TYR A 684 5.92 -45.88 -25.91
N PRO A 685 4.95 -45.22 -25.23
CA PRO A 685 4.92 -45.20 -23.76
C PRO A 685 4.27 -46.44 -23.14
N GLY A 686 3.49 -47.20 -23.92
CA GLY A 686 2.70 -48.35 -23.46
C GLY A 686 1.23 -48.27 -23.88
N ALA A 687 0.44 -49.23 -23.39
CA ALA A 687 -0.99 -49.36 -23.71
C ALA A 687 -1.82 -48.17 -23.23
N PHE A 688 -2.94 -47.89 -23.91
CA PHE A 688 -3.91 -46.89 -23.49
C PHE A 688 -4.63 -47.31 -22.20
N LEU A 689 -4.59 -46.43 -21.17
CA LEU A 689 -5.25 -46.59 -19.87
C LEU A 689 -5.26 -48.04 -19.37
N PRO A 690 -4.09 -48.61 -19.03
CA PRO A 690 -3.98 -50.02 -18.67
C PRO A 690 -4.77 -50.39 -17.41
N GLU A 691 -5.15 -49.42 -16.57
CA GLU A 691 -5.97 -49.66 -15.38
C GLU A 691 -7.49 -49.76 -15.63
N ALA A 692 -7.97 -49.47 -16.85
CA ALA A 692 -9.39 -49.46 -17.20
C ALA A 692 -9.76 -50.70 -18.03
N GLU A 693 -10.83 -51.38 -17.60
CA GLU A 693 -11.31 -52.65 -18.18
C GLU A 693 -12.74 -52.54 -18.77
N THR A 694 -13.29 -51.34 -18.85
CA THR A 694 -14.60 -51.08 -19.48
C THR A 694 -14.52 -51.27 -20.99
N GLU A 695 -15.65 -51.65 -21.60
CA GLU A 695 -15.75 -52.00 -23.03
C GLU A 695 -15.16 -50.90 -23.93
N TRP A 696 -15.56 -49.64 -23.73
CA TRP A 696 -15.05 -48.51 -24.52
C TRP A 696 -13.52 -48.32 -24.41
N ALA A 697 -12.92 -48.64 -23.26
CA ALA A 697 -11.49 -48.45 -23.02
C ALA A 697 -10.69 -49.54 -23.72
N VAL A 698 -11.22 -50.77 -23.74
CA VAL A 698 -10.65 -51.90 -24.49
C VAL A 698 -10.73 -51.62 -25.99
N GLU A 699 -11.90 -51.22 -26.50
CA GLU A 699 -12.07 -50.86 -27.92
C GLU A 699 -11.14 -49.71 -28.33
N MET A 700 -11.02 -48.67 -27.49
CA MET A 700 -10.13 -47.55 -27.76
C MET A 700 -8.65 -47.96 -27.73
N ARG A 701 -8.26 -48.88 -26.85
CA ARG A 701 -6.90 -49.43 -26.79
C ARG A 701 -6.56 -50.17 -28.08
N GLU A 702 -7.43 -51.06 -28.55
CA GLU A 702 -7.27 -51.75 -29.83
C GLU A 702 -7.18 -50.76 -31.01
N PHE A 703 -8.03 -49.74 -31.01
CA PHE A 703 -7.97 -48.68 -32.02
C PHE A 703 -6.63 -47.94 -32.01
N LEU A 704 -6.15 -47.51 -30.84
CA LEU A 704 -4.90 -46.76 -30.72
C LEU A 704 -3.68 -47.63 -31.01
N ASP A 705 -3.69 -48.91 -30.65
CA ASP A 705 -2.63 -49.86 -31.01
C ASP A 705 -2.53 -50.01 -32.53
N ASN A 706 -3.66 -50.11 -33.24
CA ASN A 706 -3.69 -50.11 -34.70
C ASN A 706 -3.18 -48.78 -35.30
N GLN A 707 -3.54 -47.64 -34.71
CA GLN A 707 -3.04 -46.33 -35.14
C GLN A 707 -1.52 -46.21 -34.95
N TRP A 708 -0.97 -46.82 -33.89
CA TRP A 708 0.46 -46.87 -33.63
C TRP A 708 1.19 -47.79 -34.60
N LEU A 709 0.65 -48.98 -34.88
CA LEU A 709 1.19 -49.86 -35.92
C LEU A 709 1.26 -49.14 -37.27
N ALA A 710 0.18 -48.44 -37.65
CA ALA A 710 0.16 -47.66 -38.89
C ALA A 710 1.21 -46.54 -38.90
N LEU A 711 1.42 -45.84 -37.77
CA LEU A 711 2.45 -44.81 -37.63
C LEU A 711 3.86 -45.39 -37.81
N LEU A 712 4.18 -46.48 -37.11
CA LEU A 712 5.47 -47.14 -37.20
C LEU A 712 5.77 -47.62 -38.63
N MET A 713 4.77 -48.19 -39.30
CA MET A 713 4.91 -48.63 -40.69
C MET A 713 5.15 -47.45 -41.64
N ALA A 714 4.43 -46.35 -41.46
CA ALA A 714 4.58 -45.15 -42.29
C ALA A 714 5.95 -44.49 -42.10
N VAL A 715 6.35 -44.20 -40.85
CA VAL A 715 7.64 -43.57 -40.55
C VAL A 715 8.80 -44.49 -40.95
N GLY A 716 8.67 -45.81 -40.69
CA GLY A 716 9.64 -46.79 -41.14
C GLY A 716 9.86 -46.75 -42.66
N SER A 717 8.77 -46.68 -43.43
CA SER A 717 8.83 -46.61 -44.91
C SER A 717 9.51 -45.33 -45.40
N GLU A 718 9.22 -44.19 -44.76
CA GLU A 718 9.82 -42.89 -45.10
C GLU A 718 11.34 -42.89 -44.92
N ILE A 719 11.85 -43.50 -43.84
CA ILE A 719 13.28 -43.50 -43.52
C ILE A 719 14.04 -44.69 -44.11
N GLU A 720 13.36 -45.73 -44.62
CA GLU A 720 14.01 -46.96 -45.11
C GLU A 720 15.00 -46.72 -46.26
N VAL A 721 14.84 -45.64 -47.02
CA VAL A 721 15.75 -45.29 -48.11
C VAL A 721 17.03 -44.65 -47.58
N THR A 722 16.92 -43.81 -46.55
CA THR A 722 18.04 -43.04 -46.00
C THR A 722 18.77 -43.79 -44.88
N ASP A 723 18.02 -44.48 -44.02
CA ASP A 723 18.52 -45.29 -42.91
C ASP A 723 17.71 -46.59 -42.78
N PRO A 724 18.08 -47.65 -43.54
CA PRO A 724 17.39 -48.93 -43.49
C PRO A 724 17.54 -49.65 -42.13
N VAL A 725 18.55 -49.32 -41.32
CA VAL A 725 18.72 -49.94 -40.00
C VAL A 725 17.73 -49.33 -39.00
N ALA A 726 17.59 -48.01 -38.99
CA ALA A 726 16.58 -47.33 -38.18
C ALA A 726 15.15 -47.75 -38.57
N ALA A 727 14.87 -47.89 -39.87
CA ALA A 727 13.58 -48.41 -40.36
C ALA A 727 13.30 -49.82 -39.82
N ALA A 728 14.29 -50.72 -39.89
CA ALA A 728 14.16 -52.08 -39.36
C ALA A 728 13.82 -52.09 -37.86
N HIS A 729 14.42 -51.19 -37.06
CA HIS A 729 14.09 -51.05 -35.64
C HIS A 729 12.66 -50.57 -35.41
N LEU A 730 12.15 -49.62 -36.21
CA LEU A 730 10.75 -49.20 -36.12
C LEU A 730 9.78 -50.33 -36.47
N TYR A 731 10.07 -51.10 -37.52
CA TYR A 731 9.26 -52.26 -37.87
C TYR A 731 9.30 -53.33 -36.77
N LEU A 732 10.45 -53.59 -36.17
CA LEU A 732 10.54 -54.50 -35.02
C LEU A 732 9.73 -54.01 -33.82
N LYS A 733 9.70 -52.70 -33.52
CA LYS A 733 8.79 -52.15 -32.50
C LYS A 733 7.32 -52.51 -32.80
N ALA A 734 6.90 -52.48 -34.07
CA ALA A 734 5.54 -52.87 -34.46
C ALA A 734 5.27 -54.36 -34.20
N THR A 735 6.28 -55.23 -34.39
CA THR A 735 6.16 -56.67 -34.08
C THR A 735 6.08 -56.97 -32.59
N HIS A 736 6.67 -56.13 -31.73
CA HIS A 736 6.52 -56.27 -30.28
C HIS A 736 5.13 -55.86 -29.81
N LEU A 737 4.50 -54.90 -30.50
CA LEU A 737 3.13 -54.47 -30.23
C LEU A 737 2.12 -55.52 -30.70
N ASN A 738 2.30 -56.06 -31.91
CA ASN A 738 1.51 -57.16 -32.44
C ASN A 738 2.41 -58.22 -33.09
N PRO A 739 2.72 -59.32 -32.37
CA PRO A 739 3.56 -60.40 -32.88
C PRO A 739 3.01 -61.08 -34.14
N LEU A 740 1.70 -61.01 -34.37
CA LEU A 740 1.02 -61.59 -35.55
C LEU A 740 1.00 -60.63 -36.75
N PHE A 741 1.62 -59.44 -36.66
CA PHE A 741 1.63 -58.47 -37.75
C PHE A 741 2.70 -58.79 -38.80
N GLU A 742 2.37 -59.70 -39.73
CA GLU A 742 3.27 -60.23 -40.76
C GLU A 742 3.96 -59.17 -41.63
N SER A 743 3.27 -58.07 -41.93
CA SER A 743 3.80 -56.98 -42.76
C SER A 743 4.99 -56.28 -42.10
N ALA A 744 4.97 -56.08 -40.78
CA ALA A 744 6.08 -55.51 -40.03
C ALA A 744 7.29 -56.44 -40.00
N TRP A 745 7.07 -57.75 -39.81
CA TRP A 745 8.15 -58.74 -39.92
C TRP A 745 8.80 -58.72 -41.30
N SER A 746 7.99 -58.71 -42.35
CA SER A 746 8.45 -58.68 -43.74
C SER A 746 9.26 -57.40 -44.03
N ALA A 747 8.76 -56.24 -43.58
CA ALA A 747 9.43 -54.97 -43.74
C ALA A 747 10.76 -54.89 -42.97
N ALA A 748 10.83 -55.40 -41.74
CA ALA A 748 12.07 -55.48 -40.97
C ALA A 748 13.14 -56.36 -41.65
N ILE A 749 12.73 -57.52 -42.18
CA ILE A 749 13.63 -58.44 -42.90
C ILE A 749 14.18 -57.78 -44.16
N ALA A 750 13.33 -57.08 -44.92
CA ALA A 750 13.70 -56.36 -46.14
C ALA A 750 14.64 -55.19 -45.85
N ALA A 751 14.35 -54.39 -44.82
CA ALA A 751 15.17 -53.27 -44.40
C ALA A 751 16.58 -53.72 -43.96
N TYR A 752 16.71 -54.78 -43.14
CA TYR A 752 18.03 -55.32 -42.80
C TYR A 752 18.78 -55.91 -44.00
N ALA A 753 18.09 -56.52 -44.96
CA ALA A 753 18.71 -57.02 -46.18
C ALA A 753 19.26 -55.87 -47.03
N LYS A 754 18.50 -54.77 -47.16
CA LYS A 754 18.90 -53.54 -47.85
C LYS A 754 20.09 -52.84 -47.17
N ALA A 755 20.18 -52.93 -45.85
CA ALA A 755 21.34 -52.47 -45.07
C ALA A 755 22.60 -53.36 -45.20
N GLY A 756 22.52 -54.49 -45.93
CA GLY A 756 23.63 -55.46 -46.03
C GLY A 756 23.83 -56.32 -44.77
N LEU A 757 22.90 -56.28 -43.80
CA LEU A 757 22.99 -57.00 -42.52
C LEU A 757 22.29 -58.36 -42.61
N SER A 758 22.81 -59.25 -43.47
CA SER A 758 22.18 -60.56 -43.75
C SER A 758 21.97 -61.44 -42.52
N HIS A 759 22.85 -61.36 -41.52
CA HIS A 759 22.71 -62.12 -40.28
C HIS A 759 21.47 -61.70 -39.48
N LEU A 760 21.21 -60.38 -39.37
CA LEU A 760 20.02 -59.86 -38.68
C LEU A 760 18.76 -60.20 -39.48
N SER A 761 18.80 -60.08 -40.80
CA SER A 761 17.67 -60.46 -41.67
C SER A 761 17.28 -61.95 -41.48
N GLN A 762 18.26 -62.86 -41.41
CA GLN A 762 18.01 -64.28 -41.12
C GLN A 762 17.48 -64.50 -39.69
N HIS A 763 18.05 -63.81 -38.69
CA HIS A 763 17.59 -63.90 -37.30
C HIS A 763 16.14 -63.44 -37.16
N THR A 764 15.79 -62.29 -37.75
CA THR A 764 14.43 -61.75 -37.78
C THR A 764 13.46 -62.70 -38.48
N ARG A 765 13.87 -63.36 -39.58
CA ARG A 765 13.04 -64.39 -40.24
C ARG A 765 12.76 -65.59 -39.35
N ALA A 766 13.75 -66.05 -38.59
CA ALA A 766 13.55 -67.14 -37.62
C ALA A 766 12.68 -66.72 -36.42
N ALA A 767 12.76 -65.46 -36.00
CA ALA A 767 11.87 -64.89 -34.98
C ALA A 767 10.42 -64.80 -35.48
N ALA A 768 10.21 -64.24 -36.68
CA ALA A 768 8.91 -64.15 -37.33
C ALA A 768 8.23 -65.51 -37.45
N LYS A 769 8.97 -66.53 -37.92
CA LYS A 769 8.43 -67.90 -38.02
C LYS A 769 7.97 -68.44 -36.66
N ARG A 770 8.76 -68.23 -35.59
CA ARG A 770 8.39 -68.67 -34.24
C ARG A 770 7.13 -67.97 -33.71
N ALA A 771 6.96 -66.69 -34.02
CA ALA A 771 5.83 -65.89 -33.55
C ALA A 771 4.53 -66.13 -34.34
N LEU A 772 4.63 -66.51 -35.62
CA LEU A 772 3.47 -66.77 -36.49
C LEU A 772 3.00 -68.23 -36.46
N ASP A 773 3.89 -69.17 -36.13
CA ASP A 773 3.57 -70.60 -35.99
C ASP A 773 3.06 -70.95 -34.56
N SER A 774 3.15 -70.02 -33.61
CA SER A 774 2.68 -70.15 -32.20
C SER A 774 1.28 -69.59 -32.01
#